data_AF-A0A6V7H6D6-F1
#
_entry.id   AF-A0A6V7H6D6-F1
#
_cell.length_a   1.000
_cell.length_b   1.000
_cell.length_c   1.000
_cell.angle_alpha   90.00
_cell.angle_beta   90.00
_cell.angle_gamma   90.00
#
_symmetry.space_group_name_H-M   'P 1'
#
loop_
_entity.id
_entity.type
_entity.pdbx_description
1 polymer ?
#
loop_
_entity_poly.entity_id
_entity_poly.type
_entity_poly.pdbx_seq_one_letter_code
_entity_poly.pdbx_strand_id
1 'polypeptide(L)'
;MTNALYELALNPDIQDKLRQEIKEHLAKHNGEFKYENMKDMKYLDKVYKETLRKYPPGGLVPRRALCPYTFRDTKLTIPKRLMLWIPIFAIHRDPDNYPNPDVFNPENFSDEAIEARHPMTFLPFGGGPRNCIGGRFADCQTKVGLVTILRKYKVNACEKTMIPYEFEPTGFLLGPKGGIYLRLTKLEVSGIIYCLNYQSFKYIGGIMVGYFEILCGVVALFLAFYYYSVSAFDFWKSRGVRGPKPVFFFGNTIDVMFARIPIAYYIKSLYEEYKNEPMVGLYMRRSPVLILKDPELIKDVMIKDFVKFSDRGFTVHERTEPLSLHLFNLEPKRWRPLRSKLTPMFTSGKLKDMFGLILECADHFEKYLDKLTAMDEPADFREVTAKYTTDVIGSCAFGIEMSSMSDKDSEFRKVGREIFGTSLENVIRLKMRVYAPKLYDWLGYIVPDRRLAPFFTKLVTDTMRYRKEHDIYRPDFIHMLMQLKEHPEKLMELNRYLAELTDSLITAQAFVFFAAGFETSSSTMSNALYELALNQEIQEKLRDEIKSNLSKHGGELKYEHVKDMEYLDKVFKGTYQTLRKYPPGPLVPRRSTSDYTFTDTKVSIPKDLLIWIPVYAIHRDPDIYPNPDVFNPENFNEDAIQARHPMTYLPFGDGPRNCIGARFAVYQTKVGLITILRKYKVVTCEKTMIPYQIDSSAFLLAPKGGIYLKLQKLNP
;
A
#
# COMPACT_ATOMS: atom_id res chain seq x y z
N MET A 1 25.95 -17.71 31.07
CA MET A 1 26.98 -17.13 31.95
C MET A 1 26.41 -16.36 33.13
N THR A 2 25.62 -15.29 32.92
CA THR A 2 25.14 -14.41 34.01
C THR A 2 24.33 -15.14 35.08
N ASN A 3 23.42 -16.05 34.70
CA ASN A 3 22.66 -16.86 35.66
C ASN A 3 23.54 -17.83 36.47
N ALA A 4 24.63 -18.34 35.89
CA ALA A 4 25.60 -19.16 36.65
C ALA A 4 26.33 -18.31 37.69
N LEU A 5 26.74 -17.08 37.33
CA LEU A 5 27.36 -16.16 38.29
C LEU A 5 26.41 -15.77 39.42
N TYR A 6 25.11 -15.61 39.12
CA TYR A 6 24.07 -15.37 40.13
C TYR A 6 23.99 -16.54 41.12
N GLU A 7 23.89 -17.78 40.64
CA GLU A 7 23.83 -18.95 41.52
C GLU A 7 25.11 -19.15 42.33
N LEU A 8 26.27 -18.93 41.73
CA LEU A 8 27.55 -19.02 42.43
C LEU A 8 27.70 -17.93 43.50
N ALA A 9 27.09 -16.76 43.31
CA ALA A 9 27.08 -15.69 44.30
C ALA A 9 26.18 -16.01 45.51
N LEU A 10 25.12 -16.78 45.30
CA LEU A 10 24.22 -17.24 46.36
C LEU A 10 24.70 -18.54 47.04
N ASN A 11 25.60 -19.28 46.39
CA ASN A 11 26.15 -20.54 46.90
C ASN A 11 27.69 -20.47 46.98
N PRO A 12 28.26 -19.80 48.00
CA PRO A 12 29.71 -19.60 48.13
C PRO A 12 30.51 -20.91 48.13
N ASP A 13 30.00 -21.97 48.75
CA ASP A 13 30.69 -23.26 48.83
C ASP A 13 30.87 -23.92 47.46
N ILE A 14 29.84 -23.84 46.61
CA ILE A 14 29.88 -24.31 45.22
C ILE A 14 30.88 -23.45 44.42
N GLN A 15 30.88 -22.14 44.66
CA GLN A 15 31.83 -21.22 44.03
C GLN A 15 33.27 -21.53 44.41
N ASP A 16 33.55 -21.77 45.69
CA ASP A 16 34.89 -22.05 46.19
C ASP A 16 35.38 -23.43 45.69
N LYS A 17 34.51 -24.45 45.62
CA LYS A 17 34.81 -25.75 44.99
C LYS A 17 35.13 -25.63 43.50
N LEU A 18 34.37 -24.84 42.75
CA LEU A 18 34.66 -24.58 41.33
C LEU A 18 35.95 -23.80 41.12
N ARG A 19 36.22 -22.82 42.00
CA ARG A 19 37.47 -22.04 41.95
C ARG A 19 38.69 -22.91 42.27
N GLN A 20 38.55 -23.89 43.15
CA GLN A 20 39.61 -24.86 43.44
C GLN A 20 39.92 -25.71 42.19
N GLU A 21 38.90 -26.24 41.50
CA GLU A 21 39.09 -26.96 40.22
C GLU A 21 39.77 -26.07 39.16
N ILE A 22 39.37 -24.79 39.06
CA ILE A 22 40.01 -23.82 38.15
C ILE A 22 41.50 -23.65 38.48
N LYS A 23 41.86 -23.51 39.77
CA LYS A 23 43.27 -23.37 40.19
C LYS A 23 44.10 -24.60 39.85
N GLU A 24 43.58 -25.78 40.16
CA GLU A 24 44.25 -27.07 39.89
C GLU A 24 44.44 -27.28 38.38
N HIS A 25 43.41 -26.98 37.59
CA HIS A 25 43.47 -27.08 36.14
C HIS A 25 44.51 -26.12 35.54
N LEU A 26 44.52 -24.86 35.97
CA LEU A 26 45.50 -23.87 35.50
C LEU A 26 46.93 -24.25 35.94
N ALA A 27 47.12 -24.78 37.15
CA ALA A 27 48.42 -25.26 37.61
C ALA A 27 48.94 -26.44 36.76
N LYS A 28 48.05 -27.37 36.38
CA LYS A 28 48.37 -28.52 35.51
C LYS A 28 48.73 -28.13 34.08
N HIS A 29 48.28 -26.97 33.60
CA HIS A 29 48.43 -26.53 32.20
C HIS A 29 49.18 -25.19 32.05
N ASN A 30 50.19 -24.93 32.90
CA ASN A 30 51.06 -23.74 32.82
C ASN A 30 50.32 -22.39 32.77
N GLY A 31 49.17 -22.29 33.44
CA GLY A 31 48.35 -21.08 33.47
C GLY A 31 47.47 -20.86 32.23
N GLU A 32 47.47 -21.80 31.28
CA GLU A 32 46.68 -21.71 30.05
C GLU A 32 45.36 -22.48 30.13
N PHE A 33 44.31 -21.88 29.58
CA PHE A 33 42.99 -22.51 29.40
C PHE A 33 42.68 -22.60 27.91
N LYS A 34 42.70 -23.81 27.36
CA LYS A 34 42.52 -24.10 25.92
C LYS A 34 41.22 -24.87 25.69
N TYR A 35 40.79 -24.98 24.44
CA TYR A 35 39.59 -25.75 24.10
C TYR A 35 39.79 -27.26 24.37
N GLU A 36 40.99 -27.77 24.10
CA GLU A 36 41.31 -29.21 24.17
C GLU A 36 41.28 -29.78 25.59
N ASN A 37 41.60 -28.95 26.59
CA ASN A 37 41.66 -29.34 28.00
C ASN A 37 40.38 -28.93 28.79
N MET A 38 39.44 -28.20 28.18
CA MET A 38 38.16 -27.83 28.81
C MET A 38 37.35 -29.04 29.29
N LYS A 39 37.44 -30.18 28.59
CA LYS A 39 36.73 -31.42 28.93
C LYS A 39 37.17 -32.04 30.26
N ASP A 40 38.35 -31.67 30.76
CA ASP A 40 38.91 -32.22 31.99
C ASP A 40 38.29 -31.56 33.24
N MET A 41 37.58 -30.44 33.08
CA MET A 41 36.91 -29.70 34.14
C MET A 41 35.48 -30.22 34.38
N LYS A 42 35.39 -31.36 35.08
CA LYS A 42 34.12 -32.06 35.32
C LYS A 42 33.16 -31.24 36.20
N TYR A 43 33.66 -30.56 37.22
CA TYR A 43 32.81 -29.79 38.14
C TYR A 43 32.27 -28.51 37.49
N LEU A 44 33.08 -27.84 36.66
CA LEU A 44 32.62 -26.75 35.78
C LEU A 44 31.48 -27.19 34.87
N ASP A 45 31.57 -28.40 34.30
CA ASP A 45 30.50 -28.96 33.46
C ASP A 45 29.21 -29.21 34.26
N LYS A 46 29.32 -29.76 35.47
CA LYS A 46 28.18 -29.93 36.39
C LYS A 46 27.50 -28.60 36.73
N VAL A 47 28.27 -27.58 37.12
CA VAL A 47 27.75 -26.24 37.43
C VAL A 47 27.07 -25.61 36.21
N TYR A 48 27.67 -25.76 35.03
CA TYR A 48 27.11 -25.24 33.79
C TYR A 48 25.77 -25.93 33.43
N LYS A 49 25.71 -27.25 33.50
CA LYS A 49 24.49 -28.02 33.22
C LYS A 49 23.38 -27.72 34.22
N GLU A 50 23.71 -27.59 35.51
CA GLU A 50 22.74 -27.20 36.54
C GLU A 50 22.21 -25.78 36.33
N THR A 51 23.05 -24.87 35.82
CA THR A 51 22.58 -23.54 35.41
C THR A 51 21.58 -23.63 34.26
N LEU A 52 21.86 -24.44 33.24
CA LEU A 52 20.96 -24.65 32.11
C LEU A 52 19.67 -25.38 32.49
N ARG A 53 19.72 -26.25 33.49
CA ARG A 53 18.52 -26.90 34.04
C ARG A 53 17.59 -25.85 34.63
N LYS A 54 18.10 -25.05 35.57
CA LYS A 54 17.31 -24.04 36.31
C LYS A 54 16.90 -22.87 35.41
N TYR A 55 17.74 -22.51 34.43
CA TYR A 55 17.55 -21.37 33.51
C TYR A 55 17.78 -21.75 32.04
N PRO A 56 16.89 -22.57 31.44
CA PRO A 56 17.02 -22.93 30.03
C PRO A 56 16.76 -21.71 29.14
N PRO A 57 17.54 -21.48 28.07
CA PRO A 57 17.32 -20.35 27.16
C PRO A 57 15.90 -20.31 26.56
N GLY A 58 15.36 -21.49 26.21
CA GLY A 58 13.97 -21.64 25.77
C GLY A 58 13.15 -22.44 26.80
N GLY A 59 12.04 -21.87 27.27
CA GLY A 59 11.16 -22.53 28.24
C GLY A 59 10.26 -23.60 27.63
N LEU A 60 10.11 -23.59 26.30
CA LEU A 60 9.17 -24.45 25.61
C LEU A 60 9.57 -24.71 24.15
N VAL A 61 9.30 -25.93 23.67
CA VAL A 61 9.54 -26.29 22.27
C VAL A 61 8.23 -26.71 21.58
N PRO A 62 7.75 -25.95 20.57
CA PRO A 62 6.57 -26.34 19.81
C PRO A 62 6.91 -27.35 18.70
N ARG A 63 5.96 -28.24 18.42
CA ARG A 63 5.94 -29.16 17.27
C ARG A 63 4.55 -29.17 16.65
N ARG A 64 4.46 -29.32 15.33
CA ARG A 64 3.18 -29.46 14.63
C ARG A 64 3.07 -30.86 14.03
N ALA A 65 2.01 -31.59 14.36
CA ALA A 65 1.72 -32.89 13.76
C ALA A 65 1.49 -32.73 12.24
N LEU A 66 2.26 -33.44 11.41
CA LEU A 66 2.13 -33.39 9.94
C LEU A 66 1.12 -34.40 9.39
N CYS A 67 0.80 -35.42 10.18
CA CYS A 67 -0.22 -36.45 9.96
C CYS A 67 -0.83 -36.80 11.32
N PRO A 68 -1.96 -37.53 11.36
CA PRO A 68 -2.42 -38.14 12.60
C PRO A 68 -1.31 -39.01 13.18
N TYR A 69 -1.06 -38.92 14.49
CA TYR A 69 0.03 -39.61 15.15
C TYR A 69 -0.43 -40.27 16.44
N THR A 70 -0.15 -41.56 16.59
CA THR A 70 -0.41 -42.31 17.82
C THR A 70 0.90 -42.41 18.60
N PHE A 71 0.90 -41.92 19.86
CA PHE A 71 2.08 -42.00 20.71
C PHE A 71 2.36 -43.47 21.06
N ARG A 72 3.63 -43.88 20.93
CA ARG A 72 4.08 -45.24 21.29
C ARG A 72 3.71 -45.53 22.74
N ASP A 73 3.28 -46.76 23.00
CA ASP A 73 2.90 -47.26 24.32
C ASP A 73 1.69 -46.52 24.97
N THR A 74 0.90 -45.82 24.14
CA THR A 74 -0.37 -45.22 24.56
C THR A 74 -1.48 -45.49 23.55
N LYS A 75 -2.74 -45.35 23.96
CA LYS A 75 -3.89 -45.34 23.04
C LYS A 75 -4.20 -43.94 22.48
N LEU A 76 -3.36 -42.94 22.77
CA LEU A 76 -3.63 -41.54 22.42
C LEU A 76 -3.21 -41.24 20.98
N THR A 77 -4.18 -40.83 20.16
CA THR A 77 -3.95 -40.39 18.77
C THR A 77 -4.28 -38.91 18.63
N ILE A 78 -3.32 -38.12 18.12
CA ILE A 78 -3.49 -36.70 17.87
C ILE A 78 -3.79 -36.44 16.38
N PRO A 79 -4.63 -35.44 16.04
CA PRO A 79 -4.95 -35.11 14.66
C PRO A 79 -3.83 -34.35 13.95
N LYS A 80 -3.84 -34.42 12.61
CA LYS A 80 -2.97 -33.61 11.74
C LYS A 80 -3.17 -32.12 12.03
N ARG A 81 -2.08 -31.35 12.00
CA ARG A 81 -1.98 -29.91 12.31
C ARG A 81 -2.12 -29.54 13.80
N LEU A 82 -2.33 -30.49 14.71
CA LEU A 82 -2.30 -30.19 16.15
C LEU A 82 -0.91 -29.66 16.54
N MET A 83 -0.89 -28.61 17.35
CA MET A 83 0.32 -28.07 17.96
C MET A 83 0.58 -28.80 19.29
N LEU A 84 1.76 -29.41 19.39
CA LEU A 84 2.31 -29.99 20.60
C LEU A 84 3.31 -29.03 21.21
N TRP A 85 3.25 -28.88 22.52
CA TRP A 85 4.11 -27.98 23.28
C TRP A 85 4.87 -28.83 24.30
N ILE A 86 6.20 -28.92 24.17
CA ILE A 86 7.05 -29.65 25.12
C ILE A 86 7.54 -28.65 26.17
N PRO A 87 7.06 -28.72 27.43
CA PRO A 87 7.32 -27.71 28.44
C PRO A 87 8.66 -27.97 29.14
N ILE A 88 9.78 -27.64 28.47
CA ILE A 88 11.15 -27.85 28.99
C ILE A 88 11.32 -27.25 30.38
N PHE A 89 10.83 -26.03 30.60
CA PHE A 89 10.95 -25.35 31.88
C PHE A 89 10.28 -26.12 33.03
N ALA A 90 9.15 -26.76 32.76
CA ALA A 90 8.43 -27.58 33.73
C ALA A 90 9.12 -28.94 33.96
N ILE A 91 9.55 -29.61 32.88
CA ILE A 91 10.28 -30.89 32.96
C ILE A 91 11.56 -30.74 33.80
N HIS A 92 12.30 -29.63 33.63
CA HIS A 92 13.51 -29.33 34.41
C HIS A 92 13.25 -29.02 35.90
N ARG A 93 11.98 -28.81 36.27
CA ARG A 93 11.52 -28.52 37.64
C ARG A 93 10.65 -29.63 38.23
N ASP A 94 10.51 -30.74 37.52
CA ASP A 94 9.73 -31.87 37.96
C ASP A 94 10.51 -32.63 39.07
N PRO A 95 9.97 -32.74 40.29
CA PRO A 95 10.62 -33.47 41.39
C PRO A 95 10.90 -34.94 41.08
N ASP A 96 10.11 -35.57 40.20
CA ASP A 96 10.30 -36.97 39.79
C ASP A 96 11.58 -37.13 38.97
N ASN A 97 11.95 -36.07 38.24
CA ASN A 97 13.18 -36.03 37.48
C ASN A 97 14.32 -35.45 38.33
N TYR A 98 14.13 -34.32 39.00
CA TYR A 98 15.18 -33.60 39.74
C TYR A 98 14.77 -33.42 41.21
N PRO A 99 15.37 -34.18 42.14
CA PRO A 99 15.11 -34.00 43.57
C PRO A 99 15.43 -32.57 44.03
N ASN A 100 14.51 -31.95 44.76
CA ASN A 100 14.60 -30.54 45.20
C ASN A 100 14.88 -29.56 44.05
N PRO A 101 13.98 -29.46 43.06
CA PRO A 101 14.25 -28.79 41.78
C PRO A 101 14.56 -27.30 41.89
N ASP A 102 14.18 -26.65 42.99
CA ASP A 102 14.45 -25.23 43.23
C ASP A 102 15.85 -24.96 43.81
N VAL A 103 16.49 -25.98 44.38
CA VAL A 103 17.86 -25.91 44.90
C VAL A 103 18.85 -26.02 43.75
N PHE A 104 19.87 -25.15 43.74
CA PHE A 104 20.97 -25.24 42.77
C PHE A 104 21.96 -26.31 43.22
N ASN A 105 21.89 -27.50 42.61
CA ASN A 105 22.71 -28.64 43.00
C ASN A 105 23.48 -29.23 41.78
N PRO A 106 24.77 -28.93 41.63
CA PRO A 106 25.61 -29.51 40.57
C PRO A 106 25.66 -31.04 40.57
N GLU A 107 25.43 -31.71 41.71
CA GLU A 107 25.44 -33.18 41.77
C GLU A 107 24.22 -33.82 41.09
N ASN A 108 23.21 -33.03 40.68
CA ASN A 108 22.20 -33.48 39.72
C ASN A 108 22.81 -33.97 38.40
N PHE A 109 24.06 -33.62 38.09
CA PHE A 109 24.79 -34.04 36.90
C PHE A 109 26.01 -34.91 37.25
N SER A 110 25.95 -35.70 38.33
CA SER A 110 26.87 -36.84 38.52
C SER A 110 26.60 -37.93 37.48
N ASP A 111 27.58 -38.81 37.26
CA ASP A 111 27.43 -39.90 36.28
C ASP A 111 26.26 -40.81 36.68
N GLU A 112 26.12 -41.12 37.97
CA GLU A 112 25.03 -41.92 38.53
C GLU A 112 23.66 -41.22 38.37
N ALA A 113 23.59 -39.91 38.61
CA ALA A 113 22.36 -39.13 38.50
C ALA A 113 21.90 -38.93 37.04
N ILE A 114 22.83 -38.98 36.09
CA ILE A 114 22.53 -38.95 34.66
C ILE A 114 22.01 -40.31 34.20
N GLU A 115 22.65 -41.40 34.63
CA GLU A 115 22.24 -42.78 34.30
C GLU A 115 20.87 -43.15 34.88
N ALA A 116 20.54 -42.64 36.07
CA ALA A 116 19.25 -42.89 36.72
C ALA A 116 18.04 -42.19 36.06
N ARG A 117 18.25 -41.28 35.10
CA ARG A 117 17.20 -40.43 34.53
C ARG A 117 17.01 -40.67 33.03
N HIS A 118 15.79 -40.47 32.56
CA HIS A 118 15.51 -40.60 31.12
C HIS A 118 16.27 -39.51 30.31
N PRO A 119 16.96 -39.85 29.20
CA PRO A 119 17.80 -38.89 28.46
C PRO A 119 17.07 -37.63 27.94
N MET A 120 15.76 -37.71 27.71
CA MET A 120 14.93 -36.59 27.23
C MET A 120 14.40 -35.67 28.35
N THR A 121 14.98 -35.74 29.55
CA THR A 121 14.61 -34.89 30.70
C THR A 121 15.52 -33.66 30.86
N PHE A 122 16.61 -33.58 30.08
CA PHE A 122 17.51 -32.44 30.02
C PHE A 122 17.65 -31.93 28.57
N LEU A 123 16.91 -30.87 28.23
CA LEU A 123 16.78 -30.37 26.85
C LEU A 123 17.00 -28.85 26.74
N PRO A 124 18.06 -28.26 27.34
CA PRO A 124 18.24 -26.80 27.37
C PRO A 124 18.38 -26.16 25.98
N PHE A 125 18.78 -26.95 24.98
CA PHE A 125 18.91 -26.55 23.58
C PHE A 125 18.00 -27.34 22.63
N GLY A 126 16.94 -27.97 23.18
CA GLY A 126 16.05 -28.87 22.44
C GLY A 126 16.68 -30.24 22.16
N GLY A 127 15.96 -31.08 21.40
CA GLY A 127 16.37 -32.43 21.04
C GLY A 127 15.99 -32.84 19.62
N GLY A 128 16.65 -33.88 19.11
CA GLY A 128 16.47 -34.41 17.75
C GLY A 128 17.07 -33.51 16.65
N PRO A 129 16.69 -33.72 15.37
CA PRO A 129 17.24 -33.01 14.21
C PRO A 129 16.99 -31.48 14.17
N ARG A 130 16.23 -30.96 15.13
CA ARG A 130 15.86 -29.53 15.27
C ARG A 130 16.36 -28.96 16.61
N ASN A 131 17.47 -29.47 17.12
CA ASN A 131 18.17 -28.88 18.26
C ASN A 131 18.89 -27.58 17.85
N CYS A 132 19.30 -26.78 18.83
CA CYS A 132 20.01 -25.53 18.57
C CYS A 132 21.41 -25.81 18.00
N ILE A 133 21.65 -25.36 16.76
CA ILE A 133 22.96 -25.48 16.10
C ILE A 133 24.08 -24.75 16.88
N GLY A 134 23.72 -23.69 17.62
CA GLY A 134 24.66 -22.89 18.42
C GLY A 134 24.96 -23.43 19.81
N GLY A 135 24.34 -24.54 20.26
CA GLY A 135 24.48 -25.03 21.63
C GLY A 135 25.94 -25.27 22.05
N ARG A 136 26.72 -25.96 21.22
CA ARG A 136 28.14 -26.24 21.48
C ARG A 136 28.99 -24.97 21.59
N PHE A 137 28.66 -23.94 20.82
CA PHE A 137 29.34 -22.64 20.89
C PHE A 137 29.00 -21.92 22.19
N ALA A 138 27.72 -21.94 22.60
CA ALA A 138 27.27 -21.36 23.87
C ALA A 138 27.92 -22.04 25.09
N ASP A 139 28.09 -23.37 25.04
CA ASP A 139 28.80 -24.15 26.07
C ASP A 139 30.24 -23.67 26.22
N CYS A 140 30.98 -23.62 25.11
CA CYS A 140 32.37 -23.16 25.09
C CYS A 140 32.50 -21.73 25.60
N GLN A 141 31.71 -20.80 25.03
CA GLN A 141 31.75 -19.38 25.39
C GLN A 141 31.43 -19.15 26.87
N THR A 142 30.43 -19.86 27.41
CA THR A 142 30.04 -19.71 28.83
C THR A 142 31.12 -20.24 29.76
N LYS A 143 31.68 -21.42 29.48
CA LYS A 143 32.75 -22.00 30.29
C LYS A 143 34.01 -21.13 30.30
N VAL A 144 34.44 -20.65 29.14
CA VAL A 144 35.57 -19.69 29.03
C VAL A 144 35.31 -18.42 29.83
N GLY A 145 34.11 -17.86 29.73
CA GLY A 145 33.71 -16.67 30.48
C GLY A 145 33.74 -16.90 32.00
N LEU A 146 33.17 -18.01 32.48
CA LEU A 146 33.16 -18.37 33.90
C LEU A 146 34.59 -18.54 34.45
N VAL A 147 35.44 -19.32 33.78
CA VAL A 147 36.85 -19.51 34.17
C VAL A 147 37.60 -18.18 34.22
N THR A 148 37.40 -17.34 33.19
CA THR A 148 38.08 -16.04 33.08
C THR A 148 37.74 -15.09 34.23
N ILE A 149 36.47 -15.08 34.66
CA ILE A 149 36.00 -14.25 35.77
C ILE A 149 36.44 -14.86 37.10
N LEU A 150 36.13 -16.14 37.35
CA LEU A 150 36.34 -16.78 38.64
C LEU A 150 37.82 -16.97 38.99
N ARG A 151 38.73 -17.05 38.01
CA ARG A 151 40.18 -17.07 38.31
C ARG A 151 40.69 -15.77 38.95
N LYS A 152 40.04 -14.63 38.70
CA LYS A 152 40.48 -13.30 39.18
C LYS A 152 39.56 -12.67 40.23
N TYR A 153 38.29 -13.08 40.27
CA TYR A 153 37.26 -12.43 41.08
C TYR A 153 36.42 -13.45 41.84
N LYS A 154 36.09 -13.14 43.10
CA LYS A 154 34.99 -13.75 43.84
C LYS A 154 33.72 -12.94 43.57
N VAL A 155 32.61 -13.62 43.30
CA VAL A 155 31.33 -13.02 42.92
C VAL A 155 30.39 -13.13 44.12
N ASN A 156 29.82 -12.01 44.54
CA ASN A 156 28.92 -11.94 45.70
C ASN A 156 27.62 -11.22 45.32
N ALA A 157 26.53 -11.56 46.01
CA ALA A 157 25.31 -10.77 45.94
C ALA A 157 25.56 -9.35 46.50
N CYS A 158 24.74 -8.40 46.08
CA CYS A 158 24.74 -7.01 46.53
C CYS A 158 23.31 -6.55 46.79
N GLU A 159 23.13 -5.34 47.32
CA GLU A 159 21.80 -4.78 47.63
C GLU A 159 20.86 -4.70 46.42
N LYS A 160 21.40 -4.64 45.20
CA LYS A 160 20.62 -4.65 43.94
C LYS A 160 20.37 -6.05 43.39
N THR A 161 20.91 -7.10 44.00
CA THR A 161 20.69 -8.47 43.56
C THR A 161 19.27 -8.89 43.92
N MET A 162 18.46 -9.20 42.91
CA MET A 162 17.07 -9.62 43.09
C MET A 162 17.01 -11.06 43.63
N ILE A 163 16.45 -11.22 44.83
CA ILE A 163 16.27 -12.51 45.50
C ILE A 163 14.86 -12.49 46.12
N PRO A 164 13.92 -13.38 45.75
CA PRO A 164 14.07 -14.49 44.80
C PRO A 164 14.18 -14.01 43.34
N TYR A 165 14.73 -14.87 42.47
CA TYR A 165 14.86 -14.59 41.03
C TYR A 165 13.48 -14.47 40.37
N GLU A 166 13.19 -13.34 39.71
CA GLU A 166 11.98 -13.16 38.88
C GLU A 166 12.33 -13.17 37.38
N PHE A 167 11.48 -13.84 36.59
CA PHE A 167 11.58 -13.82 35.13
C PHE A 167 10.91 -12.57 34.53
N GLU A 168 11.48 -12.05 33.45
CA GLU A 168 10.90 -10.96 32.66
C GLU A 168 9.62 -11.46 31.94
N PRO A 169 8.42 -10.95 32.30
CA PRO A 169 7.16 -11.46 31.75
C PRO A 169 6.99 -11.19 30.25
N THR A 170 7.72 -10.22 29.69
CA THR A 170 7.60 -9.83 28.27
C THR A 170 8.69 -10.40 27.37
N GLY A 171 9.65 -11.14 27.93
CA GLY A 171 10.80 -11.67 27.20
C GLY A 171 10.44 -12.88 26.33
N PHE A 172 10.93 -12.89 25.08
CA PHE A 172 10.81 -14.07 24.21
C PHE A 172 11.65 -15.27 24.72
N LEU A 173 12.80 -14.97 25.35
CA LEU A 173 13.64 -15.95 26.05
C LEU A 173 13.50 -15.76 27.55
N LEU A 174 13.73 -16.83 28.31
CA LEU A 174 13.71 -16.76 29.77
C LEU A 174 14.91 -15.95 30.27
N GLY A 175 14.65 -14.74 30.75
CA GLY A 175 15.66 -13.81 31.27
C GLY A 175 15.23 -13.17 32.60
N PRO A 176 16.16 -12.56 33.35
CA PRO A 176 15.88 -11.93 34.63
C PRO A 176 15.16 -10.58 34.44
N LYS A 177 14.14 -10.31 35.25
CA LYS A 177 13.47 -9.00 35.29
C LYS A 177 14.43 -7.93 35.83
N GLY A 178 14.67 -6.88 35.05
CA GLY A 178 15.55 -5.77 35.46
C GLY A 178 17.06 -6.06 35.45
N GLY A 179 17.50 -7.23 34.98
CA GLY A 179 18.91 -7.64 34.91
C GLY A 179 19.47 -8.28 36.19
N ILE A 180 20.73 -8.71 36.15
CA ILE A 180 21.44 -9.31 37.29
C ILE A 180 22.57 -8.38 37.73
N TYR A 181 22.52 -7.94 38.99
CA TYR A 181 23.55 -7.11 39.63
C TYR A 181 24.33 -7.98 40.61
N LEU A 182 25.67 -7.99 40.51
CA LEU A 182 26.56 -8.77 41.37
C LEU A 182 27.80 -7.92 41.71
N ARG A 183 28.36 -8.12 42.90
CA ARG A 183 29.62 -7.51 43.33
C ARG A 183 30.78 -8.43 42.98
N LEU A 184 31.75 -7.93 42.21
CA LEU A 184 33.01 -8.62 41.93
C LEU A 184 34.09 -8.15 42.90
N THR A 185 34.65 -9.07 43.67
CA THR A 185 35.76 -8.80 44.59
C THR A 185 37.03 -9.38 44.00
N LYS A 186 38.01 -8.53 43.67
CA LYS A 186 39.30 -8.97 43.12
C LYS A 186 40.05 -9.76 44.19
N LEU A 187 40.69 -10.85 43.78
CA LEU A 187 41.55 -11.64 44.66
C LEU A 187 42.93 -10.99 44.70
N GLU A 188 43.47 -10.75 45.87
CA GLU A 188 44.88 -10.35 46.00
C GLU A 188 45.78 -11.53 45.64
N VAL A 189 46.72 -11.29 44.72
CA VAL A 189 47.75 -12.26 44.35
C VAL A 189 49.08 -11.71 44.87
N SER A 190 49.64 -12.37 45.89
CA SER A 190 51.02 -12.16 46.33
C SER A 190 51.96 -12.75 45.28
N GLY A 191 52.75 -11.91 44.60
CA GLY A 191 53.89 -12.38 43.81
C GLY A 191 54.16 -11.64 42.51
N ILE A 192 55.19 -10.78 42.58
CA ILE A 192 56.10 -10.34 41.50
C ILE A 192 55.51 -9.38 40.46
N ILE A 193 55.71 -8.10 40.78
CA ILE A 193 55.75 -6.97 39.84
C ILE A 193 57.10 -7.02 39.12
N TYR A 194 57.07 -7.15 37.80
CA TYR A 194 58.07 -6.54 36.92
C TYR A 194 57.34 -5.58 35.98
N CYS A 195 57.64 -4.29 36.12
CA CYS A 195 57.23 -3.24 35.21
C CYS A 195 57.96 -3.37 33.87
N LEU A 196 57.25 -3.18 32.76
CA LEU A 196 57.45 -2.03 31.87
C LEU A 196 56.41 -2.00 30.73
N ASN A 197 55.71 -0.86 30.67
CA ASN A 197 55.19 -0.15 29.49
C ASN A 197 54.35 -0.89 28.44
N TYR A 198 53.03 -0.74 28.53
CA TYR A 198 52.18 0.05 27.60
C TYR A 198 50.71 -0.06 28.09
N GLN A 199 49.87 0.95 27.85
CA GLN A 199 48.38 0.91 27.93
C GLN A 199 47.64 1.58 29.11
N SER A 200 48.25 2.47 29.89
CA SER A 200 47.48 3.38 30.76
C SER A 200 46.82 4.56 30.02
N PHE A 201 46.81 4.56 28.68
CA PHE A 201 46.02 5.48 27.84
C PHE A 201 44.82 4.80 27.14
N LYS A 202 44.59 3.49 27.35
CA LYS A 202 43.62 2.70 26.55
C LYS A 202 42.27 2.42 27.20
N TYR A 203 42.01 2.77 28.46
CA TYR A 203 40.73 2.44 29.09
C TYR A 203 39.67 3.56 28.98
N ILE A 204 40.08 4.83 28.99
CA ILE A 204 39.19 5.95 28.58
C ILE A 204 39.18 6.04 27.05
N GLY A 205 40.32 5.77 26.40
CA GLY A 205 40.43 5.60 24.96
C GLY A 205 39.59 4.46 24.42
N GLY A 206 39.52 3.28 25.05
CA GLY A 206 38.81 2.10 24.53
C GLY A 206 37.28 2.19 24.59
N ILE A 207 36.73 2.86 25.61
CA ILE A 207 35.29 3.14 25.68
C ILE A 207 34.93 4.25 24.69
N MET A 208 35.71 5.33 24.61
CA MET A 208 35.53 6.34 23.56
C MET A 208 35.77 5.78 22.15
N VAL A 209 36.71 4.84 21.97
CA VAL A 209 37.01 4.18 20.68
C VAL A 209 35.88 3.25 20.29
N GLY A 210 35.25 2.52 21.23
CA GLY A 210 34.04 1.74 20.92
C GLY A 210 32.85 2.62 20.51
N TYR A 211 32.60 3.73 21.23
CA TYR A 211 31.58 4.69 20.81
C TYR A 211 31.95 5.43 19.52
N PHE A 212 33.24 5.68 19.28
CA PHE A 212 33.76 6.29 18.06
C PHE A 212 33.70 5.31 16.88
N GLU A 213 33.95 4.02 17.07
CA GLU A 213 33.80 2.97 16.04
C GLU A 213 32.32 2.77 15.69
N ILE A 214 31.43 2.77 16.69
CA ILE A 214 29.98 2.75 16.46
C ILE A 214 29.54 4.03 15.74
N LEU A 215 30.03 5.20 16.18
CA LEU A 215 29.74 6.49 15.54
C LEU A 215 30.27 6.51 14.10
N CYS A 216 31.50 6.05 13.85
CA CYS A 216 32.09 5.90 12.53
C CYS A 216 31.30 4.90 11.68
N GLY A 217 30.80 3.81 12.26
CA GLY A 217 29.93 2.85 11.60
C GLY A 217 28.59 3.47 11.20
N VAL A 218 27.95 4.22 12.11
CA VAL A 218 26.70 4.96 11.84
C VAL A 218 26.94 6.06 10.81
N VAL A 219 28.04 6.80 10.89
CA VAL A 219 28.44 7.82 9.92
C VAL A 219 28.74 7.18 8.57
N ALA A 220 29.44 6.05 8.52
CA ALA A 220 29.70 5.31 7.28
C ALA A 220 28.41 4.78 6.66
N LEU A 221 27.48 4.25 7.46
CA LEU A 221 26.16 3.84 7.00
C LEU A 221 25.33 5.04 6.52
N PHE A 222 25.39 6.17 7.21
CA PHE A 222 24.71 7.40 6.82
C PHE A 222 25.30 7.97 5.53
N LEU A 223 26.63 8.00 5.38
CA LEU A 223 27.33 8.43 4.16
C LEU A 223 27.06 7.47 3.00
N ALA A 224 27.08 6.16 3.24
CA ALA A 224 26.73 5.15 2.24
C ALA A 224 25.27 5.30 1.82
N PHE A 225 24.36 5.54 2.76
CA PHE A 225 22.95 5.80 2.49
C PHE A 225 22.75 7.16 1.78
N TYR A 226 23.54 8.16 2.12
CA TYR A 226 23.55 9.47 1.48
C TYR A 226 24.00 9.37 0.03
N TYR A 227 25.19 8.78 -0.20
CA TYR A 227 25.74 8.54 -1.53
C TYR A 227 24.84 7.62 -2.35
N TYR A 228 24.34 6.52 -1.74
CA TYR A 228 23.32 5.70 -2.37
C TYR A 228 22.17 6.59 -2.81
N SER A 229 21.53 7.35 -1.93
CA SER A 229 20.37 8.19 -2.27
C SER A 229 20.65 9.22 -3.37
N VAL A 230 21.79 9.90 -3.32
CA VAL A 230 22.12 11.02 -4.22
C VAL A 230 22.70 10.57 -5.56
N SER A 231 23.31 9.37 -5.65
CA SER A 231 23.96 8.86 -6.88
C SER A 231 23.08 8.82 -8.13
N ALA A 232 21.74 8.83 -7.97
CA ALA A 232 20.80 8.83 -9.11
C ALA A 232 20.46 10.25 -9.61
N PHE A 233 20.78 11.30 -8.85
CA PHE A 233 20.33 12.67 -9.09
C PHE A 233 21.05 13.40 -10.24
N ASP A 234 22.11 12.80 -10.79
CA ASP A 234 22.78 13.31 -12.00
C ASP A 234 22.17 12.77 -13.31
N PHE A 235 21.16 11.89 -13.22
CA PHE A 235 20.54 11.26 -14.38
C PHE A 235 19.98 12.25 -15.42
N TRP A 236 19.25 13.30 -15.01
CA TRP A 236 18.69 14.30 -15.92
C TRP A 236 19.73 15.33 -16.36
N LYS A 237 20.62 15.73 -15.44
CA LYS A 237 21.72 16.67 -15.71
C LYS A 237 22.65 16.14 -16.81
N SER A 238 23.00 14.84 -16.75
CA SER A 238 23.82 14.18 -17.79
C SER A 238 23.15 14.06 -19.16
N ARG A 239 21.82 14.26 -19.24
CA ARG A 239 21.02 14.22 -20.48
C ARG A 239 20.59 15.59 -20.97
N GLY A 240 21.05 16.67 -20.31
CA GLY A 240 20.67 18.03 -20.67
C GLY A 240 19.21 18.40 -20.37
N VAL A 241 18.50 17.58 -19.58
CA VAL A 241 17.10 17.85 -19.20
C VAL A 241 17.09 18.68 -17.91
N ARG A 242 16.42 19.84 -17.95
CA ARG A 242 16.29 20.72 -16.79
C ARG A 242 15.19 20.24 -15.84
N GLY A 243 15.30 20.62 -14.57
CA GLY A 243 14.30 20.33 -13.57
C GLY A 243 14.72 20.70 -12.15
N PRO A 244 13.81 20.57 -11.18
CA PRO A 244 14.03 21.02 -9.81
C PRO A 244 15.11 20.20 -9.10
N LYS A 245 15.89 20.84 -8.23
CA LYS A 245 16.92 20.14 -7.44
C LYS A 245 16.26 19.12 -6.50
N PRO A 246 16.62 17.82 -6.57
CA PRO A 246 16.01 16.80 -5.72
C PRO A 246 16.41 16.96 -4.26
N VAL A 247 15.45 16.75 -3.37
CA VAL A 247 15.64 16.70 -1.92
C VAL A 247 16.17 15.32 -1.54
N PHE A 248 17.07 15.31 -0.56
CA PHE A 248 17.66 14.09 -0.02
C PHE A 248 16.59 13.03 0.31
N PHE A 249 16.82 11.78 -0.12
CA PHE A 249 15.96 10.59 0.03
C PHE A 249 14.59 10.62 -0.67
N PHE A 250 13.90 11.77 -0.67
CA PHE A 250 12.53 11.92 -1.15
C PHE A 250 12.43 12.29 -2.64
N GLY A 251 13.50 12.80 -3.25
CA GLY A 251 13.46 13.36 -4.59
C GLY A 251 12.72 14.70 -4.59
N ASN A 252 11.86 14.95 -5.57
CA ASN A 252 11.15 16.23 -5.69
C ASN A 252 9.71 16.17 -5.15
N THR A 253 9.14 14.99 -4.94
CA THR A 253 7.70 14.84 -4.66
C THR A 253 7.36 14.69 -3.17
N ILE A 254 8.18 15.26 -2.26
CA ILE A 254 8.01 15.10 -0.81
C ILE A 254 6.66 15.62 -0.30
N ASP A 255 6.23 16.79 -0.75
CA ASP A 255 4.96 17.38 -0.30
C ASP A 255 3.74 16.62 -0.85
N VAL A 256 3.87 16.04 -2.05
CA VAL A 256 2.85 15.15 -2.63
C VAL A 256 2.82 13.80 -1.89
N MET A 257 3.98 13.29 -1.44
CA MET A 257 4.10 12.06 -0.66
C MET A 257 3.35 12.17 0.67
N PHE A 258 3.51 13.29 1.38
CA PHE A 258 2.83 13.55 2.66
C PHE A 258 1.46 14.22 2.53
N ALA A 259 0.88 14.26 1.33
CA ALA A 259 -0.43 14.86 1.04
C ALA A 259 -0.57 16.32 1.52
N ARG A 260 0.54 17.09 1.53
CA ARG A 260 0.54 18.53 1.86
C ARG A 260 0.05 19.38 0.70
N ILE A 261 0.39 18.98 -0.53
CA ILE A 261 -0.01 19.67 -1.77
C ILE A 261 -0.61 18.63 -2.73
N PRO A 262 -1.73 18.94 -3.41
CA PRO A 262 -2.27 18.09 -4.46
C PRO A 262 -1.28 17.93 -5.62
N ILE A 263 -1.21 16.74 -6.20
CA ILE A 263 -0.32 16.46 -7.35
C ILE A 263 -0.59 17.38 -8.55
N ALA A 264 -1.85 17.78 -8.75
CA ALA A 264 -2.26 18.70 -9.80
C ALA A 264 -1.57 20.08 -9.67
N TYR A 265 -1.55 20.66 -8.47
CA TYR A 265 -0.89 21.94 -8.20
C TYR A 265 0.63 21.83 -8.28
N TYR A 266 1.21 20.76 -7.73
CA TYR A 266 2.64 20.54 -7.80
C TYR A 266 3.15 20.40 -9.25
N ILE A 267 2.42 19.66 -10.10
CA ILE A 267 2.78 19.54 -11.51
C ILE A 267 2.57 20.87 -12.26
N LYS A 268 1.49 21.62 -11.95
CA LYS A 268 1.26 22.95 -12.52
C LYS A 268 2.39 23.92 -12.19
N SER A 269 2.85 23.97 -10.94
CA SER A 269 3.94 24.87 -10.55
C SER A 269 5.23 24.55 -11.30
N LEU A 270 5.56 23.27 -11.50
CA LEU A 270 6.71 22.86 -12.33
C LEU A 270 6.53 23.22 -13.80
N TYR A 271 5.31 23.08 -14.33
CA TYR A 271 5.00 23.46 -15.70
C TYR A 271 5.26 24.95 -15.96
N GLU A 272 4.86 25.80 -15.02
CA GLU A 272 5.01 27.27 -15.05
C GLU A 272 6.46 27.71 -14.80
N GLU A 273 7.16 27.12 -13.82
CA GLU A 273 8.55 27.42 -13.52
C GLU A 273 9.48 27.14 -14.72
N TYR A 274 9.24 26.02 -15.41
CA TYR A 274 10.02 25.62 -16.58
C TYR A 274 9.28 25.90 -17.89
N LYS A 275 8.54 27.02 -17.99
CA LYS A 275 7.61 27.31 -19.11
C LYS A 275 8.21 27.05 -20.51
N ASN A 276 9.44 27.50 -20.74
CA ASN A 276 10.12 27.43 -22.05
C ASN A 276 10.77 26.07 -22.36
N GLU A 277 10.73 25.10 -21.44
CA GLU A 277 11.32 23.78 -21.65
C GLU A 277 10.27 22.80 -22.20
N PRO A 278 10.59 22.00 -23.23
CA PRO A 278 9.65 21.02 -23.80
C PRO A 278 9.41 19.82 -22.87
N MET A 279 10.35 19.55 -21.97
CA MET A 279 10.28 18.48 -20.98
C MET A 279 11.00 18.86 -19.70
N VAL A 280 10.55 18.29 -18.57
CA VAL A 280 11.12 18.57 -17.23
C VAL A 280 11.44 17.26 -16.52
N GLY A 281 12.66 17.12 -16.06
CA GLY A 281 13.13 15.94 -15.33
C GLY A 281 12.93 16.10 -13.82
N LEU A 282 12.33 15.11 -13.16
CA LEU A 282 12.22 15.06 -11.70
C LEU A 282 12.54 13.67 -11.16
N TYR A 283 12.56 13.56 -9.84
CA TYR A 283 12.83 12.33 -9.12
C TYR A 283 11.69 11.99 -8.16
N MET A 284 11.16 10.78 -8.29
CA MET A 284 10.28 10.17 -7.30
C MET A 284 11.14 9.24 -6.43
N ARG A 285 11.52 9.70 -5.24
CA ARG A 285 12.63 9.10 -4.46
C ARG A 285 13.92 9.07 -5.30
N ARG A 286 14.38 7.88 -5.69
CA ARG A 286 15.57 7.68 -6.54
C ARG A 286 15.24 7.48 -8.01
N SER A 287 13.97 7.26 -8.35
CA SER A 287 13.56 6.92 -9.71
C SER A 287 13.37 8.21 -10.53
N PRO A 288 14.04 8.35 -11.68
CA PRO A 288 13.81 9.47 -12.58
C PRO A 288 12.41 9.39 -13.20
N VAL A 289 11.74 10.53 -13.32
CA VAL A 289 10.42 10.72 -13.93
C VAL A 289 10.50 11.92 -14.88
N LEU A 290 9.91 11.79 -16.06
CA LEU A 290 9.90 12.84 -17.08
C LEU A 290 8.52 13.46 -17.22
N ILE A 291 8.39 14.78 -17.07
CA ILE A 291 7.18 15.50 -17.47
C ILE A 291 7.35 15.93 -18.93
N LEU A 292 6.41 15.54 -19.79
CA LEU A 292 6.37 16.00 -21.18
C LEU A 292 5.35 17.13 -21.32
N LYS A 293 5.79 18.26 -21.84
CA LYS A 293 4.96 19.46 -22.01
C LYS A 293 4.66 19.75 -23.48
N ASP A 294 5.62 19.47 -24.36
CA ASP A 294 5.50 19.72 -25.79
C ASP A 294 4.41 18.82 -26.42
N PRO A 295 3.44 19.40 -27.14
CA PRO A 295 2.32 18.64 -27.71
C PRO A 295 2.72 17.60 -28.78
N GLU A 296 3.79 17.80 -29.55
CA GLU A 296 4.26 16.80 -30.52
C GLU A 296 4.98 15.65 -29.82
N LEU A 297 5.77 15.92 -28.77
CA LEU A 297 6.35 14.84 -27.95
C LEU A 297 5.28 14.03 -27.21
N ILE A 298 4.21 14.68 -26.76
CA ILE A 298 3.04 14.00 -26.17
C ILE A 298 2.38 13.10 -27.22
N LYS A 299 2.22 13.57 -28.45
CA LYS A 299 1.64 12.79 -29.57
C LYS A 299 2.50 11.57 -29.91
N ASP A 300 3.82 11.70 -29.86
CA ASP A 300 4.73 10.58 -30.06
C ASP A 300 4.50 9.50 -29.00
N VAL A 301 4.45 9.88 -27.72
CA VAL A 301 4.24 8.94 -26.61
C VAL A 301 2.84 8.32 -26.59
N MET A 302 1.81 9.12 -26.87
CA MET A 302 0.42 8.66 -26.75
C MET A 302 -0.07 7.90 -27.99
N ILE A 303 0.45 8.23 -29.18
CA ILE A 303 -0.08 7.77 -30.47
C ILE A 303 1.01 7.14 -31.33
N LYS A 304 2.01 7.90 -31.82
CA LYS A 304 2.92 7.44 -32.88
C LYS A 304 3.77 6.23 -32.44
N ASP A 305 4.40 6.34 -31.27
CA ASP A 305 5.27 5.32 -30.67
C ASP A 305 4.58 4.56 -29.52
N PHE A 306 3.24 4.54 -29.50
CA PHE A 306 2.45 3.97 -28.40
C PHE A 306 2.89 2.56 -27.96
N VAL A 307 3.37 1.71 -28.88
CA VAL A 307 3.85 0.36 -28.55
C VAL A 307 4.94 0.40 -27.47
N LYS A 308 5.85 1.38 -27.55
CA LYS A 308 6.94 1.62 -26.59
C LYS A 308 6.47 2.25 -25.28
N PHE A 309 5.25 2.78 -25.24
CA PHE A 309 4.66 3.49 -24.08
C PHE A 309 3.32 2.89 -23.67
N SER A 310 3.10 1.62 -24.00
CA SER A 310 1.80 1.00 -23.83
C SER A 310 1.43 0.78 -22.36
N ASP A 311 2.39 0.88 -21.43
CA ASP A 311 2.23 0.69 -19.99
C ASP A 311 1.96 2.03 -19.26
N ARG A 312 1.22 2.01 -18.15
CA ARG A 312 0.97 3.18 -17.29
C ARG A 312 1.92 3.29 -16.10
N GLY A 313 2.69 2.24 -15.80
CA GLY A 313 3.64 2.21 -14.69
C GLY A 313 3.00 1.90 -13.32
N PHE A 314 1.73 1.53 -13.28
CA PHE A 314 1.10 1.01 -12.06
C PHE A 314 1.48 -0.45 -11.84
N THR A 315 1.73 -0.81 -10.58
CA THR A 315 1.99 -2.19 -10.17
C THR A 315 0.69 -2.89 -9.79
N VAL A 316 0.54 -4.14 -10.24
CA VAL A 316 -0.55 -5.02 -9.81
C VAL A 316 -0.12 -5.72 -8.52
N HIS A 317 -0.96 -5.63 -7.50
CA HIS A 317 -0.70 -6.17 -6.16
C HIS A 317 -1.67 -7.31 -5.87
N GLU A 318 -1.61 -8.41 -6.63
CA GLU A 318 -2.63 -9.46 -6.65
C GLU A 318 -2.96 -10.04 -5.25
N ARG A 319 -1.98 -10.08 -4.34
CA ARG A 319 -2.16 -10.61 -2.98
C ARG A 319 -2.75 -9.58 -2.02
N THR A 320 -2.24 -8.35 -2.03
CA THR A 320 -2.67 -7.28 -1.12
C THR A 320 -4.00 -6.67 -1.56
N GLU A 321 -4.14 -6.43 -2.87
CA GLU A 321 -5.33 -5.87 -3.53
C GLU A 321 -5.72 -6.75 -4.73
N PRO A 322 -6.48 -7.84 -4.52
CA PRO A 322 -6.89 -8.74 -5.62
C PRO A 322 -7.62 -8.02 -6.76
N LEU A 323 -8.37 -6.97 -6.44
CA LEU A 323 -9.09 -6.14 -7.40
C LEU A 323 -8.17 -5.26 -8.27
N SER A 324 -6.87 -5.15 -7.95
CA SER A 324 -5.90 -4.38 -8.76
C SER A 324 -5.64 -4.99 -10.15
N LEU A 325 -6.05 -6.25 -10.37
CA LEU A 325 -5.90 -7.00 -11.63
C LEU A 325 -6.94 -6.58 -12.68
N HIS A 326 -7.09 -5.28 -12.92
CA HIS A 326 -8.12 -4.73 -13.79
C HIS A 326 -7.55 -3.95 -14.98
N LEU A 327 -8.35 -3.77 -16.04
CA LEU A 327 -7.98 -3.13 -17.31
C LEU A 327 -7.16 -1.83 -17.16
N PHE A 328 -7.43 -1.03 -16.13
CA PHE A 328 -6.69 0.22 -15.90
C PHE A 328 -5.20 0.00 -15.53
N ASN A 329 -4.88 -1.03 -14.73
CA ASN A 329 -3.53 -1.31 -14.18
C ASN A 329 -2.75 -2.36 -14.97
N LEU A 330 -3.42 -3.23 -15.74
CA LEU A 330 -2.78 -4.36 -16.41
C LEU A 330 -1.60 -3.95 -17.30
N GLU A 331 -0.56 -4.76 -17.30
CA GLU A 331 0.58 -4.61 -18.20
C GLU A 331 0.16 -4.81 -19.66
N PRO A 332 0.91 -4.26 -20.64
CA PRO A 332 0.51 -4.26 -22.06
C PRO A 332 0.10 -5.62 -22.62
N LYS A 333 0.79 -6.69 -22.20
CA LYS A 333 0.56 -8.07 -22.67
C LYS A 333 -0.87 -8.55 -22.35
N ARG A 334 -1.34 -8.34 -21.12
CA ARG A 334 -2.70 -8.72 -20.69
C ARG A 334 -3.73 -7.65 -21.04
N TRP A 335 -3.34 -6.38 -21.02
CA TRP A 335 -4.23 -5.25 -21.31
C TRP A 335 -4.77 -5.27 -22.74
N ARG A 336 -3.93 -5.45 -23.77
CA ARG A 336 -4.32 -5.34 -25.18
C ARG A 336 -5.46 -6.30 -25.58
N PRO A 337 -5.35 -7.62 -25.35
CA PRO A 337 -6.43 -8.56 -25.69
C PRO A 337 -7.71 -8.29 -24.91
N LEU A 338 -7.62 -7.99 -23.61
CA LEU A 338 -8.78 -7.68 -22.79
C LEU A 338 -9.48 -6.38 -23.25
N ARG A 339 -8.70 -5.33 -23.56
CA ARG A 339 -9.22 -4.07 -24.11
C ARG A 339 -9.99 -4.30 -25.40
N SER A 340 -9.45 -5.13 -26.30
CA SER A 340 -10.11 -5.46 -27.58
C SER A 340 -11.48 -6.08 -27.36
N LYS A 341 -11.60 -7.02 -26.41
CA LYS A 341 -12.87 -7.71 -26.10
C LYS A 341 -13.90 -6.83 -25.40
N LEU A 342 -13.47 -5.88 -24.57
CA LEU A 342 -14.37 -5.00 -23.83
C LEU A 342 -14.83 -3.76 -24.61
N THR A 343 -14.09 -3.36 -25.65
CA THR A 343 -14.41 -2.16 -26.45
C THR A 343 -15.80 -2.21 -27.12
N PRO A 344 -16.29 -3.35 -27.65
CA PRO A 344 -17.62 -3.43 -28.27
C PRO A 344 -18.81 -3.00 -27.38
N MET A 345 -18.69 -3.07 -26.05
CA MET A 345 -19.75 -2.60 -25.12
C MET A 345 -19.99 -1.09 -25.19
N PHE A 346 -19.00 -0.32 -25.62
CA PHE A 346 -19.04 1.14 -25.64
C PHE A 346 -19.25 1.69 -27.05
N THR A 347 -19.78 0.85 -27.95
CA THR A 347 -20.20 1.26 -29.30
C THR A 347 -21.48 2.10 -29.23
N SER A 348 -21.70 2.93 -30.26
CA SER A 348 -22.89 3.81 -30.29
C SER A 348 -24.21 3.04 -30.24
N GLY A 349 -24.28 1.84 -30.82
CA GLY A 349 -25.47 0.98 -30.76
C GLY A 349 -25.75 0.51 -29.32
N LYS A 350 -24.73 -0.03 -28.63
CA LYS A 350 -24.88 -0.48 -27.24
C LYS A 350 -25.19 0.66 -26.27
N LEU A 351 -24.63 1.85 -26.50
CA LEU A 351 -24.98 3.04 -25.71
C LEU A 351 -26.43 3.47 -25.91
N LYS A 352 -26.96 3.35 -27.13
CA LYS A 352 -28.38 3.61 -27.42
C LYS A 352 -29.27 2.61 -26.69
N ASP A 353 -28.91 1.32 -26.68
CA ASP A 353 -29.63 0.28 -25.91
C ASP A 353 -29.64 0.59 -24.40
N MET A 354 -28.53 1.09 -23.85
CA MET A 354 -28.42 1.46 -22.44
C MET A 354 -29.13 2.78 -22.10
N PHE A 355 -29.44 3.62 -23.08
CA PHE A 355 -29.97 4.97 -22.84
C PHE A 355 -31.31 4.97 -22.10
N GLY A 356 -32.19 4.01 -22.39
CA GLY A 356 -33.46 3.85 -21.66
C GLY A 356 -33.28 3.64 -20.15
N LEU A 357 -32.26 2.86 -19.76
CA LEU A 357 -31.92 2.63 -18.35
C LEU A 357 -31.39 3.90 -17.67
N ILE A 358 -30.65 4.73 -18.41
CA ILE A 358 -30.15 6.03 -17.91
C ILE A 358 -31.33 6.98 -17.67
N LEU A 359 -32.33 6.98 -18.56
CA LEU A 359 -33.55 7.78 -18.40
C LEU A 359 -34.38 7.32 -17.19
N GLU A 360 -34.56 6.02 -17.00
CA GLU A 360 -35.25 5.47 -15.81
C GLU A 360 -34.55 5.92 -14.51
N CYS A 361 -33.22 5.84 -14.47
CA CYS A 361 -32.45 6.37 -13.34
C CYS A 361 -32.61 7.89 -13.19
N ALA A 362 -32.77 8.63 -14.29
CA ALA A 362 -32.99 10.07 -14.28
C ALA A 362 -34.38 10.44 -13.73
N ASP A 363 -35.41 9.63 -13.99
CA ASP A 363 -36.74 9.82 -13.40
C ASP A 363 -36.73 9.58 -11.89
N HIS A 364 -35.98 8.56 -11.42
CA HIS A 364 -35.74 8.35 -10.00
C HIS A 364 -34.96 9.49 -9.37
N PHE A 365 -33.98 10.03 -10.11
CA PHE A 365 -33.20 11.19 -9.67
C PHE A 365 -34.05 12.44 -9.53
N GLU A 366 -34.97 12.68 -10.46
CA GLU A 366 -35.90 13.81 -10.40
C GLU A 366 -36.76 13.76 -9.12
N LYS A 367 -37.32 12.60 -8.79
CA LYS A 367 -38.09 12.38 -7.54
C LYS A 367 -37.24 12.62 -6.29
N TYR A 368 -35.96 12.25 -6.34
CA TYR A 368 -35.03 12.49 -5.24
C TYR A 368 -34.71 13.99 -5.09
N LEU A 369 -34.53 14.71 -6.20
CA LEU A 369 -34.32 16.16 -6.21
C LEU A 369 -35.55 16.90 -5.68
N ASP A 370 -36.77 16.47 -6.03
CA ASP A 370 -38.01 17.05 -5.48
C ASP A 370 -38.03 16.97 -3.95
N LYS A 371 -37.66 15.82 -3.38
CA LYS A 371 -37.54 15.64 -1.92
C LYS A 371 -36.48 16.55 -1.31
N LEU A 372 -35.32 16.71 -1.97
CA LEU A 372 -34.26 17.60 -1.50
C LEU A 372 -34.71 19.07 -1.52
N THR A 373 -35.40 19.50 -2.59
CA THR A 373 -35.91 20.87 -2.68
C THR A 373 -36.99 21.18 -1.66
N ALA A 374 -37.81 20.19 -1.29
CA ALA A 374 -38.82 20.35 -0.24
C ALA A 374 -38.21 20.55 1.16
N MET A 375 -36.98 20.10 1.39
CA MET A 375 -36.25 20.35 2.65
C MET A 375 -35.67 21.76 2.73
N ASP A 376 -35.49 22.44 1.58
CA ASP A 376 -34.92 23.79 1.45
C ASP A 376 -33.52 24.01 2.06
N GLU A 377 -32.80 22.92 2.35
CA GLU A 377 -31.45 22.92 2.92
C GLU A 377 -30.35 22.78 1.86
N PRO A 378 -29.16 23.37 2.08
CA PRO A 378 -27.97 23.09 1.27
C PRO A 378 -27.60 21.60 1.26
N ALA A 379 -27.33 21.05 0.08
CA ALA A 379 -26.92 19.66 -0.10
C ALA A 379 -25.51 19.56 -0.67
N ASP A 380 -24.76 18.50 -0.32
CA ASP A 380 -23.49 18.18 -0.99
C ASP A 380 -23.77 17.53 -2.34
N PHE A 381 -23.56 18.29 -3.41
CA PHE A 381 -23.78 17.87 -4.78
C PHE A 381 -22.84 16.78 -5.26
N ARG A 382 -21.69 16.59 -4.60
CA ARG A 382 -20.84 15.42 -4.86
C ARG A 382 -21.57 14.14 -4.44
N GLU A 383 -22.20 14.13 -3.27
CA GLU A 383 -22.97 12.97 -2.80
C GLU A 383 -24.27 12.80 -3.59
N VAL A 384 -24.99 13.88 -3.90
CA VAL A 384 -26.23 13.84 -4.71
C VAL A 384 -25.97 13.22 -6.09
N THR A 385 -24.93 13.69 -6.79
CA THR A 385 -24.58 13.17 -8.12
C THR A 385 -23.90 11.80 -8.07
N ALA A 386 -23.20 11.47 -6.98
CA ALA A 386 -22.66 10.13 -6.74
C ALA A 386 -23.77 9.08 -6.60
N LYS A 387 -24.88 9.40 -5.91
CA LYS A 387 -26.04 8.50 -5.83
C LYS A 387 -26.64 8.21 -7.21
N TYR A 388 -26.87 9.24 -8.02
CA TYR A 388 -27.38 9.08 -9.38
C TYR A 388 -26.45 8.20 -10.24
N THR A 389 -25.17 8.54 -10.29
CA THR A 389 -24.19 7.80 -11.13
C THR A 389 -23.92 6.38 -10.62
N THR A 390 -24.06 6.11 -9.32
CA THR A 390 -24.03 4.75 -8.75
C THR A 390 -25.19 3.91 -9.28
N ASP A 391 -26.40 4.46 -9.28
CA ASP A 391 -27.58 3.75 -9.79
C ASP A 391 -27.50 3.54 -11.32
N VAL A 392 -27.01 4.52 -12.06
CA VAL A 392 -26.79 4.40 -13.52
C VAL A 392 -25.80 3.28 -13.83
N ILE A 393 -24.63 3.25 -13.20
CA ILE A 393 -23.65 2.18 -13.48
C ILE A 393 -24.18 0.82 -13.00
N GLY A 394 -24.92 0.78 -11.89
CA GLY A 394 -25.57 -0.44 -11.40
C GLY A 394 -26.57 -1.02 -12.38
N SER A 395 -27.46 -0.18 -12.92
CA SER A 395 -28.46 -0.63 -13.88
C SER A 395 -27.83 -0.98 -15.24
N CYS A 396 -26.95 -0.14 -15.78
CA CYS A 396 -26.38 -0.35 -17.11
C CYS A 396 -25.33 -1.46 -17.19
N ALA A 397 -24.42 -1.55 -16.20
CA ALA A 397 -23.33 -2.53 -16.24
C ALA A 397 -23.67 -3.83 -15.50
N PHE A 398 -24.31 -3.74 -14.32
CA PHE A 398 -24.57 -4.91 -13.48
C PHE A 398 -25.97 -5.49 -13.65
N GLY A 399 -26.89 -4.69 -14.20
CA GLY A 399 -28.29 -5.04 -14.26
C GLY A 399 -28.94 -5.21 -12.90
N ILE A 400 -28.47 -4.46 -11.91
CA ILE A 400 -28.94 -4.49 -10.52
C ILE A 400 -29.44 -3.10 -10.15
N GLU A 401 -30.62 -3.04 -9.53
CA GLU A 401 -31.13 -1.82 -8.94
C GLU A 401 -30.42 -1.56 -7.61
N MET A 402 -29.51 -0.58 -7.59
CA MET A 402 -28.69 -0.27 -6.40
C MET A 402 -29.41 0.62 -5.37
N SER A 403 -30.52 1.27 -5.78
CA SER A 403 -31.38 2.08 -4.91
C SER A 403 -30.63 3.11 -4.06
N SER A 404 -29.53 3.67 -4.56
CA SER A 404 -28.66 4.60 -3.82
C SER A 404 -29.35 5.95 -3.52
N MET A 405 -30.37 6.30 -4.32
CA MET A 405 -31.16 7.51 -4.14
C MET A 405 -32.30 7.36 -3.11
N SER A 406 -32.86 6.16 -2.97
CA SER A 406 -33.98 5.87 -2.05
C SER A 406 -33.51 5.42 -0.67
N ASP A 407 -32.45 4.61 -0.61
CA ASP A 407 -31.89 4.09 0.65
C ASP A 407 -30.73 4.96 1.15
N LYS A 408 -30.85 5.48 2.38
CA LYS A 408 -29.78 6.24 3.04
C LYS A 408 -28.56 5.36 3.36
N ASP A 409 -28.77 4.05 3.51
CA ASP A 409 -27.79 3.06 3.93
C ASP A 409 -27.35 2.09 2.83
N SER A 410 -27.58 2.43 1.55
CA SER A 410 -27.18 1.60 0.40
C SER A 410 -25.72 1.13 0.53
N GLU A 411 -25.55 -0.19 0.60
CA GLU A 411 -24.24 -0.84 0.72
C GLU A 411 -23.31 -0.47 -0.45
N PHE A 412 -23.86 -0.34 -1.66
CA PHE A 412 -23.12 0.12 -2.83
C PHE A 412 -22.56 1.52 -2.66
N ARG A 413 -23.33 2.43 -2.05
CA ARG A 413 -22.86 3.79 -1.80
C ARG A 413 -21.81 3.82 -0.69
N LYS A 414 -21.96 3.01 0.38
CA LYS A 414 -20.94 2.87 1.43
C LYS A 414 -19.61 2.36 0.87
N VAL A 415 -19.65 1.32 0.04
CA VAL A 415 -18.49 0.78 -0.67
C VAL A 415 -17.91 1.83 -1.63
N GLY A 416 -18.75 2.55 -2.39
CA GLY A 416 -18.30 3.62 -3.27
C GLY A 416 -17.54 4.74 -2.53
N ARG A 417 -18.00 5.15 -1.35
CA ARG A 417 -17.30 6.12 -0.48
C ARG A 417 -15.95 5.59 0.01
N GLU A 418 -15.85 4.29 0.28
CA GLU A 418 -14.61 3.67 0.75
C GLU A 418 -13.53 3.62 -0.35
N ILE A 419 -13.91 3.38 -1.61
CA ILE A 419 -12.96 3.28 -2.74
C ILE A 419 -12.17 4.57 -2.98
N PHE A 420 -12.84 5.73 -2.92
CA PHE A 420 -12.23 7.05 -3.18
C PHE A 420 -12.17 7.96 -1.96
N GLY A 421 -12.48 7.43 -0.78
CA GLY A 421 -12.46 8.18 0.47
C GLY A 421 -11.05 8.54 0.91
N THR A 422 -10.90 9.72 1.54
CA THR A 422 -9.63 10.27 2.02
C THR A 422 -9.38 9.98 3.50
N SER A 423 -9.82 8.80 3.98
CA SER A 423 -9.48 8.33 5.33
C SER A 423 -7.97 8.15 5.48
N LEU A 424 -7.45 8.30 6.70
CA LEU A 424 -6.02 8.17 6.97
C LEU A 424 -5.46 6.81 6.50
N GLU A 425 -6.22 5.73 6.70
CA GLU A 425 -5.86 4.39 6.23
C GLU A 425 -5.72 4.35 4.69
N ASN A 426 -6.72 4.87 3.97
CA ASN A 426 -6.70 4.90 2.50
C ASN A 426 -5.56 5.75 1.95
N VAL A 427 -5.28 6.89 2.58
CA VAL A 427 -4.16 7.76 2.20
C VAL A 427 -2.84 7.03 2.39
N ILE A 428 -2.61 6.42 3.55
CA ILE A 428 -1.38 5.65 3.82
C ILE A 428 -1.25 4.50 2.81
N ARG A 429 -2.33 3.73 2.57
CA ARG A 429 -2.37 2.64 1.60
C ARG A 429 -1.98 3.12 0.20
N LEU A 430 -2.59 4.21 -0.27
CA LEU A 430 -2.31 4.81 -1.58
C LEU A 430 -0.86 5.29 -1.70
N LYS A 431 -0.33 5.99 -0.69
CA LYS A 431 1.05 6.51 -0.73
C LYS A 431 2.07 5.38 -0.66
N MET A 432 1.83 4.36 0.17
CA MET A 432 2.68 3.17 0.24
C MET A 432 2.72 2.42 -1.10
N ARG A 433 1.57 2.27 -1.76
CA ARG A 433 1.46 1.67 -3.09
C ARG A 433 2.34 2.39 -4.12
N VAL A 434 2.31 3.72 -4.13
CA VAL A 434 3.06 4.54 -5.11
C VAL A 434 4.56 4.63 -4.79
N TYR A 435 4.91 4.86 -3.52
CA TYR A 435 6.28 5.21 -3.13
C TYR A 435 7.10 4.03 -2.57
N ALA A 436 6.44 2.98 -2.10
CA ALA A 436 7.07 1.80 -1.51
C ALA A 436 6.35 0.49 -1.92
N PRO A 437 6.15 0.22 -3.23
CA PRO A 437 5.33 -0.91 -3.70
C PRO A 437 5.81 -2.26 -3.17
N LYS A 438 7.13 -2.49 -3.08
CA LYS A 438 7.69 -3.75 -2.52
C LYS A 438 7.35 -3.95 -1.04
N LEU A 439 7.35 -2.86 -0.26
CA LEU A 439 6.97 -2.90 1.15
C LEU A 439 5.46 -3.10 1.27
N TYR A 440 4.68 -2.47 0.40
CA TYR A 440 3.24 -2.64 0.32
C TYR A 440 2.84 -4.10 0.02
N ASP A 441 3.51 -4.76 -0.93
CA ASP A 441 3.35 -6.20 -1.20
C ASP A 441 3.71 -7.06 0.00
N TRP A 442 4.80 -6.71 0.69
CA TRP A 442 5.22 -7.44 1.88
C TRP A 442 4.22 -7.29 3.04
N LEU A 443 3.63 -6.12 3.24
CA LEU A 443 2.60 -5.89 4.25
C LEU A 443 1.30 -6.66 3.94
N GLY A 444 1.03 -6.98 2.68
CA GLY A 444 -0.10 -7.82 2.28
C GLY A 444 -0.08 -9.24 2.85
N TYR A 445 1.10 -9.76 3.25
CA TYR A 445 1.19 -11.04 3.99
C TYR A 445 0.65 -10.94 5.41
N ILE A 446 0.57 -9.74 5.97
CA ILE A 446 0.19 -9.48 7.36
C ILE A 446 -1.26 -8.98 7.42
N VAL A 447 -1.65 -8.10 6.50
CA VAL A 447 -2.98 -7.47 6.50
C VAL A 447 -3.56 -7.45 5.07
N PRO A 448 -4.25 -8.53 4.64
CA PRO A 448 -4.92 -8.56 3.33
C PRO A 448 -6.19 -7.70 3.32
N ASP A 449 -6.67 -7.33 2.12
CA ASP A 449 -7.96 -6.65 1.96
C ASP A 449 -9.12 -7.54 2.44
N ARG A 450 -9.95 -7.04 3.36
CA ARG A 450 -11.03 -7.83 4.00
C ARG A 450 -12.43 -7.42 3.57
N ARG A 451 -12.59 -6.35 2.78
CA ARG A 451 -13.90 -5.75 2.56
C ARG A 451 -14.26 -5.60 1.09
N LEU A 452 -13.45 -4.89 0.30
CA LEU A 452 -13.78 -4.59 -1.10
C LEU A 452 -13.72 -5.86 -1.96
N ALA A 453 -12.63 -6.62 -1.88
CA ALA A 453 -12.47 -7.82 -2.70
C ALA A 453 -13.55 -8.90 -2.43
N PRO A 454 -13.88 -9.26 -1.17
CA PRO A 454 -14.96 -10.21 -0.89
C PRO A 454 -16.33 -9.71 -1.34
N PHE A 455 -16.64 -8.42 -1.15
CA PHE A 455 -17.93 -7.84 -1.55
C PHE A 455 -18.15 -7.97 -3.06
N PHE A 456 -17.22 -7.47 -3.88
CA PHE A 456 -17.36 -7.54 -5.33
C PHE A 456 -17.31 -8.99 -5.84
N THR A 457 -16.49 -9.86 -5.24
CA THR A 457 -16.41 -11.27 -5.64
C THR A 457 -17.75 -11.95 -5.41
N LYS A 458 -18.35 -11.74 -4.24
CA LYS A 458 -19.67 -12.28 -3.92
C LYS A 458 -20.73 -11.73 -4.89
N LEU A 459 -20.79 -10.41 -5.07
CA LEU A 459 -21.75 -9.76 -5.95
C LEU A 459 -21.72 -10.32 -7.37
N VAL A 460 -20.53 -10.38 -7.98
CA VAL A 460 -20.37 -10.82 -9.37
C VAL A 460 -20.70 -12.29 -9.51
N THR A 461 -20.17 -13.14 -8.63
CA THR A 461 -20.41 -14.58 -8.68
C THR A 461 -21.87 -14.94 -8.41
N ASP A 462 -22.52 -14.29 -7.43
CA ASP A 462 -23.94 -14.51 -7.14
C ASP A 462 -24.82 -14.05 -8.31
N THR A 463 -24.50 -12.91 -8.93
CA THR A 463 -25.25 -12.41 -10.11
C THR A 463 -25.10 -13.35 -11.31
N MET A 464 -23.88 -13.81 -11.59
CA MET A 464 -23.63 -14.76 -12.69
C MET A 464 -24.33 -16.10 -12.43
N ARG A 465 -24.29 -16.60 -11.19
CA ARG A 465 -24.96 -17.84 -10.78
C ARG A 465 -26.47 -17.72 -10.94
N TYR A 466 -27.07 -16.66 -10.40
CA TYR A 466 -28.51 -16.40 -10.48
C TYR A 466 -28.99 -16.36 -11.93
N ARG A 467 -28.28 -15.65 -12.82
CA ARG A 467 -28.65 -15.58 -14.24
C ARG A 467 -28.56 -16.93 -14.94
N LYS A 468 -27.56 -17.74 -14.60
CA LYS A 468 -27.38 -19.07 -15.17
C LYS A 468 -28.45 -20.06 -14.70
N GLU A 469 -28.84 -19.99 -13.43
CA GLU A 469 -29.88 -20.86 -12.84
C GLU A 469 -31.28 -20.51 -13.36
N HIS A 470 -31.55 -19.24 -13.67
CA HIS A 470 -32.86 -18.74 -14.12
C HIS A 470 -32.96 -18.44 -15.63
N ASP A 471 -31.93 -18.78 -16.43
CA ASP A 471 -31.87 -18.53 -17.88
C ASP A 471 -32.14 -17.06 -18.28
N ILE A 472 -31.59 -16.11 -17.52
CA ILE A 472 -31.82 -14.68 -17.72
C ILE A 472 -30.79 -14.12 -18.71
N TYR A 473 -31.24 -13.75 -19.90
CA TYR A 473 -30.46 -13.00 -20.87
C TYR A 473 -30.63 -11.49 -20.69
N ARG A 474 -29.54 -10.79 -20.36
CA ARG A 474 -29.47 -9.33 -20.33
C ARG A 474 -28.17 -8.89 -21.00
N PRO A 475 -28.18 -8.13 -22.10
CA PRO A 475 -26.98 -7.81 -22.89
C PRO A 475 -26.13 -6.69 -22.25
N ASP A 476 -25.74 -6.88 -20.98
CA ASP A 476 -24.95 -5.95 -20.18
C ASP A 476 -23.51 -6.43 -19.95
N PHE A 477 -22.78 -5.71 -19.09
CA PHE A 477 -21.38 -6.01 -18.82
C PHE A 477 -21.19 -7.37 -18.12
N ILE A 478 -22.08 -7.76 -17.20
CA ILE A 478 -22.02 -9.07 -16.55
C ILE A 478 -22.22 -10.19 -17.55
N HIS A 479 -23.13 -10.05 -18.51
CA HIS A 479 -23.31 -11.07 -19.54
C HIS A 479 -22.08 -11.19 -20.45
N MET A 480 -21.43 -10.08 -20.81
CA MET A 480 -20.14 -10.15 -21.51
C MET A 480 -19.08 -10.88 -20.70
N LEU A 481 -19.00 -10.65 -19.38
CA LEU A 481 -18.08 -11.36 -18.51
C LEU A 481 -18.40 -12.87 -18.44
N MET A 482 -19.67 -13.26 -18.45
CA MET A 482 -20.10 -14.66 -18.57
C MET A 482 -19.61 -15.28 -19.88
N GLN A 483 -19.82 -14.62 -21.01
CA GLN A 483 -19.35 -15.09 -22.33
C GLN A 483 -17.82 -15.23 -22.39
N LEU A 484 -17.07 -14.31 -21.78
CA LEU A 484 -15.61 -14.39 -21.70
C LEU A 484 -15.15 -15.57 -20.83
N LYS A 485 -15.89 -15.91 -19.78
CA LYS A 485 -15.63 -17.06 -18.91
C LYS A 485 -15.93 -18.39 -19.58
N GLU A 486 -16.96 -18.43 -20.44
CA GLU A 486 -17.40 -19.65 -21.14
C GLU A 486 -16.55 -19.97 -22.38
N HIS A 487 -15.84 -18.98 -22.94
CA HIS A 487 -14.97 -19.15 -24.11
C HIS A 487 -13.49 -18.75 -23.86
N PRO A 488 -12.81 -19.33 -22.85
CA PRO A 488 -11.42 -19.01 -22.55
C PRO A 488 -10.46 -19.37 -23.69
N GLU A 489 -10.81 -20.32 -24.56
CA GLU A 489 -10.04 -20.70 -25.75
C GLU A 489 -9.83 -19.52 -26.72
N LYS A 490 -10.83 -18.66 -26.89
CA LYS A 490 -10.72 -17.44 -27.73
C LYS A 490 -9.78 -16.39 -27.12
N LEU A 491 -9.54 -16.46 -25.81
CA LEU A 491 -8.55 -15.63 -25.13
C LEU A 491 -7.17 -16.29 -25.14
N MET A 492 -7.11 -17.63 -25.16
CA MET A 492 -5.88 -18.41 -25.26
C MET A 492 -5.17 -18.18 -26.61
N GLU A 493 -5.91 -18.07 -27.71
CA GLU A 493 -5.37 -17.68 -29.03
C GLU A 493 -4.70 -16.31 -29.01
N LEU A 494 -5.19 -15.36 -28.20
CA LEU A 494 -4.61 -14.03 -28.07
C LEU A 494 -3.50 -13.95 -27.00
N ASN A 495 -3.66 -14.65 -25.87
CA ASN A 495 -2.72 -14.63 -24.75
C ASN A 495 -2.95 -15.78 -23.74
N ARG A 496 -1.97 -16.69 -23.62
CA ARG A 496 -1.96 -17.81 -22.66
C ARG A 496 -2.17 -17.40 -21.18
N TYR A 497 -1.74 -16.21 -20.78
CA TYR A 497 -1.89 -15.72 -19.40
C TYR A 497 -3.33 -15.30 -19.04
N LEU A 498 -4.22 -15.18 -20.03
CA LEU A 498 -5.65 -14.91 -19.79
C LEU A 498 -6.50 -16.19 -19.81
N ALA A 499 -5.92 -17.36 -20.16
CA ALA A 499 -6.62 -18.63 -20.21
C ALA A 499 -7.10 -19.10 -18.83
N GLU A 500 -6.37 -18.72 -17.77
CA GLU A 500 -6.80 -18.89 -16.38
C GLU A 500 -7.64 -17.68 -15.95
N LEU A 501 -8.82 -17.51 -16.55
CA LEU A 501 -9.77 -16.46 -16.18
C LEU A 501 -10.35 -16.78 -14.80
N THR A 502 -9.64 -16.36 -13.76
CA THR A 502 -10.06 -16.56 -12.37
C THR A 502 -11.28 -15.69 -12.05
N ASP A 503 -12.07 -16.13 -11.08
CA ASP A 503 -13.16 -15.31 -10.53
C ASP A 503 -12.63 -13.95 -10.05
N SER A 504 -11.38 -13.88 -9.57
CA SER A 504 -10.73 -12.63 -9.18
C SER A 504 -10.49 -11.69 -10.36
N LEU A 505 -10.06 -12.19 -11.53
CA LEU A 505 -9.84 -11.36 -12.72
C LEU A 505 -11.17 -10.80 -13.26
N ILE A 506 -12.23 -11.63 -13.30
CA ILE A 506 -13.58 -11.21 -13.70
C ILE A 506 -14.10 -10.14 -12.75
N THR A 507 -14.00 -10.41 -11.45
CA THR A 507 -14.42 -9.49 -10.40
C THR A 507 -13.66 -8.18 -10.45
N ALA A 508 -12.35 -8.21 -10.71
CA ALA A 508 -11.53 -7.01 -10.85
C ALA A 508 -12.00 -6.12 -12.02
N GLN A 509 -12.46 -6.71 -13.13
CA GLN A 509 -13.04 -5.91 -14.22
C GLN A 509 -14.34 -5.25 -13.78
N ALA A 510 -15.26 -6.01 -13.18
CA ALA A 510 -16.51 -5.46 -12.66
C ALA A 510 -16.25 -4.31 -11.67
N PHE A 511 -15.33 -4.49 -10.73
CA PHE A 511 -14.89 -3.46 -9.80
C PHE A 511 -14.42 -2.17 -10.50
N VAL A 512 -13.54 -2.26 -11.52
CA VAL A 512 -13.02 -1.05 -12.16
C VAL A 512 -14.10 -0.31 -12.95
N PHE A 513 -15.06 -1.00 -13.57
CA PHE A 513 -16.18 -0.34 -14.26
C PHE A 513 -17.15 0.31 -13.29
N PHE A 514 -17.43 -0.31 -12.14
CA PHE A 514 -18.16 0.34 -11.05
C PHE A 514 -17.43 1.62 -10.60
N ALA A 515 -16.18 1.48 -10.14
CA ALA A 515 -15.39 2.58 -9.59
C ALA A 515 -15.21 3.74 -10.57
N ALA A 516 -14.85 3.44 -11.83
CA ALA A 516 -14.67 4.48 -12.84
C ALA A 516 -16.00 5.11 -13.29
N GLY A 517 -17.08 4.32 -13.31
CA GLY A 517 -18.40 4.75 -13.80
C GLY A 517 -19.08 5.77 -12.91
N PHE A 518 -19.02 5.60 -11.58
CA PHE A 518 -19.69 6.50 -10.64
C PHE A 518 -18.84 7.75 -10.31
N GLU A 519 -17.60 7.60 -9.82
CA GLU A 519 -16.89 8.72 -9.15
C GLU A 519 -16.44 9.80 -10.13
N THR A 520 -15.98 9.40 -11.33
CA THR A 520 -15.50 10.37 -12.32
C THR A 520 -16.63 11.21 -12.89
N SER A 521 -17.79 10.59 -13.12
CA SER A 521 -18.99 11.24 -13.65
C SER A 521 -19.65 12.13 -12.58
N SER A 522 -19.76 11.66 -11.33
CA SER A 522 -20.29 12.48 -10.23
C SER A 522 -19.42 13.70 -9.94
N SER A 523 -18.10 13.54 -9.93
CA SER A 523 -17.15 14.66 -9.78
C SER A 523 -17.30 15.66 -10.91
N THR A 524 -17.50 15.20 -12.14
CA THR A 524 -17.70 16.07 -13.29
C THR A 524 -19.02 16.82 -13.21
N MET A 525 -20.13 16.14 -12.88
CA MET A 525 -21.45 16.76 -12.72
C MET A 525 -21.45 17.80 -11.59
N SER A 526 -20.90 17.47 -10.43
CA SER A 526 -20.86 18.37 -9.28
C SER A 526 -19.99 19.60 -9.53
N ASN A 527 -18.82 19.46 -10.18
CA ASN A 527 -17.99 20.60 -10.59
C ASN A 527 -18.68 21.48 -11.65
N ALA A 528 -19.42 20.89 -12.59
CA ALA A 528 -20.20 21.65 -13.57
C ALA A 528 -21.29 22.48 -12.88
N LEU A 529 -22.02 21.88 -11.93
CA LEU A 529 -23.05 22.55 -11.15
C LEU A 529 -22.48 23.66 -10.26
N TYR A 530 -21.28 23.48 -9.71
CA TYR A 530 -20.56 24.52 -8.98
C TYR A 530 -20.27 25.75 -9.87
N GLU A 531 -19.75 25.55 -11.08
CA GLU A 531 -19.49 26.66 -12.01
C GLU A 531 -20.78 27.31 -12.51
N LEU A 532 -21.82 26.53 -12.78
CA LEU A 532 -23.14 27.07 -13.16
C LEU A 532 -23.81 27.84 -12.02
N ALA A 533 -23.56 27.47 -10.76
CA ALA A 533 -24.05 28.22 -9.61
C ALA A 533 -23.34 29.57 -9.47
N LEU A 534 -22.06 29.65 -9.83
CA LEU A 534 -21.30 30.90 -9.86
C LEU A 534 -21.64 31.77 -11.08
N ASN A 535 -22.04 31.17 -12.21
CA ASN A 535 -22.29 31.85 -13.48
C ASN A 535 -23.75 31.68 -13.92
N GLN A 536 -24.64 32.46 -13.31
CA GLN A 536 -26.10 32.34 -13.51
C GLN A 536 -26.54 32.63 -14.96
N GLU A 537 -25.85 33.53 -15.67
CA GLU A 537 -26.15 33.83 -17.08
C GLU A 537 -25.89 32.61 -17.99
N ILE A 538 -24.80 31.88 -17.75
CA ILE A 538 -24.48 30.66 -18.49
C ILE A 538 -25.52 29.58 -18.17
N GLN A 539 -25.95 29.50 -16.91
CA GLN A 539 -27.00 28.57 -16.48
C GLN A 539 -28.33 28.84 -17.17
N GLU A 540 -28.73 30.10 -17.32
CA GLU A 540 -29.98 30.47 -17.99
C GLU A 540 -29.91 30.18 -19.49
N LYS A 541 -28.83 30.58 -20.17
CA LYS A 541 -28.63 30.29 -21.60
C LYS A 541 -28.65 28.78 -21.89
N LEU A 542 -28.09 27.97 -21.00
CA LEU A 542 -28.17 26.51 -21.10
C LEU A 542 -29.60 25.99 -20.89
N ARG A 543 -30.31 26.53 -19.90
CA ARG A 543 -31.70 26.15 -19.64
C ARG A 543 -32.62 26.46 -20.82
N ASP A 544 -32.45 27.62 -21.44
CA ASP A 544 -33.24 28.03 -22.60
C ASP A 544 -33.06 27.06 -23.78
N GLU A 545 -31.83 26.61 -24.02
CA GLU A 545 -31.58 25.59 -25.05
C GLU A 545 -32.23 24.25 -24.69
N ILE A 546 -32.08 23.79 -23.45
CA ILE A 546 -32.70 22.54 -22.99
C ILE A 546 -34.22 22.60 -23.17
N LYS A 547 -34.87 23.70 -22.76
CA LYS A 547 -36.31 23.91 -22.94
C LYS A 547 -36.69 23.92 -24.42
N SER A 548 -35.96 24.67 -25.25
CA SER A 548 -36.21 24.76 -26.70
C SER A 548 -36.11 23.39 -27.38
N ASN A 549 -35.08 22.61 -27.07
CA ASN A 549 -34.88 21.28 -27.64
C ASN A 549 -35.99 20.30 -27.18
N LEU A 550 -36.34 20.28 -25.89
CA LEU A 550 -37.44 19.46 -25.39
C LEU A 550 -38.79 19.82 -26.03
N SER A 551 -39.08 21.12 -26.19
CA SER A 551 -40.30 21.58 -26.87
C SER A 551 -40.35 21.15 -28.35
N LYS A 552 -39.23 21.17 -29.07
CA LYS A 552 -39.13 20.70 -30.47
C LYS A 552 -39.44 19.21 -30.61
N HIS A 553 -39.20 18.42 -29.57
CA HIS A 553 -39.33 16.95 -29.60
C HIS A 553 -40.49 16.42 -28.73
N GLY A 554 -41.51 17.23 -28.48
CA GLY A 554 -42.73 16.78 -27.78
C GLY A 554 -42.51 16.41 -26.31
N GLY A 555 -41.46 16.94 -25.68
CA GLY A 555 -41.13 16.68 -24.27
C GLY A 555 -40.33 15.40 -24.02
N GLU A 556 -40.03 14.60 -25.03
CA GLU A 556 -39.28 13.35 -24.89
C GLU A 556 -37.77 13.55 -25.11
N LEU A 557 -36.96 13.04 -24.17
CA LEU A 557 -35.50 13.00 -24.32
C LEU A 557 -35.07 11.67 -24.94
N LYS A 558 -34.59 11.68 -26.19
CA LYS A 558 -34.04 10.52 -26.89
C LYS A 558 -32.53 10.65 -27.07
N TYR A 559 -31.86 9.52 -27.35
CA TYR A 559 -30.41 9.48 -27.53
C TYR A 559 -29.94 10.44 -28.63
N GLU A 560 -30.72 10.57 -29.70
CA GLU A 560 -30.47 11.49 -30.80
C GLU A 560 -30.59 12.96 -30.38
N HIS A 561 -31.62 13.31 -29.60
CA HIS A 561 -31.91 14.70 -29.21
C HIS A 561 -30.79 15.30 -28.34
N VAL A 562 -30.10 14.48 -27.54
CA VAL A 562 -28.96 14.90 -26.70
C VAL A 562 -27.76 15.38 -27.53
N LYS A 563 -27.66 14.95 -28.80
CA LYS A 563 -26.61 15.42 -29.73
C LYS A 563 -26.94 16.76 -30.36
N ASP A 564 -28.23 17.12 -30.44
CA ASP A 564 -28.69 18.34 -31.12
C ASP A 564 -28.60 19.58 -30.21
N MET A 565 -28.33 19.40 -28.92
CA MET A 565 -28.13 20.49 -27.96
C MET A 565 -26.69 20.99 -28.05
N GLU A 566 -26.38 21.89 -28.98
CA GLU A 566 -25.03 22.39 -29.25
C GLU A 566 -24.43 23.20 -28.10
N TYR A 567 -25.22 24.02 -27.42
CA TYR A 567 -24.80 24.82 -26.27
C TYR A 567 -24.72 23.98 -25.00
N LEU A 568 -25.57 22.97 -24.81
CA LEU A 568 -25.30 21.89 -23.88
C LEU A 568 -24.02 21.27 -24.34
N ASP A 569 -23.75 21.00 -25.60
CA ASP A 569 -22.43 20.61 -26.07
C ASP A 569 -21.37 21.71 -26.03
N LYS A 570 -21.61 22.96 -25.62
CA LYS A 570 -20.56 23.98 -25.32
C LYS A 570 -20.40 24.25 -23.84
N VAL A 571 -21.41 23.91 -23.05
CA VAL A 571 -21.46 23.76 -21.60
C VAL A 571 -21.16 22.30 -21.18
N PHE A 572 -21.09 21.39 -22.17
CA PHE A 572 -20.72 19.97 -22.16
C PHE A 572 -19.47 19.67 -23.04
N LYS A 573 -19.19 20.38 -24.15
CA LYS A 573 -17.81 20.88 -24.41
C LYS A 573 -17.48 21.98 -23.40
N GLY A 574 -18.40 22.38 -22.56
CA GLY A 574 -18.16 23.07 -21.30
C GLY A 574 -18.14 22.10 -20.14
N THR A 575 -18.46 20.82 -20.37
CA THR A 575 -17.90 19.65 -19.70
C THR A 575 -16.51 19.45 -20.27
N TYR A 576 -16.16 19.96 -21.46
CA TYR A 576 -14.76 20.28 -21.76
C TYR A 576 -14.24 21.49 -21.01
N GLN A 577 -14.97 22.58 -20.82
CA GLN A 577 -14.53 23.66 -19.92
C GLN A 577 -14.44 23.17 -18.46
N THR A 578 -15.34 22.29 -18.01
CA THR A 578 -15.38 21.68 -16.67
C THR A 578 -14.31 20.62 -16.55
N LEU A 579 -14.09 19.74 -17.54
CA LEU A 579 -13.00 18.75 -17.54
C LEU A 579 -11.65 19.41 -17.89
N ARG A 580 -11.64 20.60 -18.49
CA ARG A 580 -10.46 21.46 -18.67
C ARG A 580 -10.08 22.01 -17.30
N LYS A 581 -11.03 22.65 -16.62
CA LYS A 581 -10.80 23.25 -15.30
C LYS A 581 -10.69 22.17 -14.20
N TYR A 582 -11.36 21.05 -14.30
CA TYR A 582 -11.44 20.01 -13.28
C TYR A 582 -11.33 18.60 -13.90
N PRO A 583 -10.21 18.26 -14.57
CA PRO A 583 -9.99 16.91 -15.10
C PRO A 583 -9.87 15.94 -13.93
N PRO A 584 -10.75 14.92 -13.79
CA PRO A 584 -10.67 13.96 -12.70
C PRO A 584 -9.31 13.25 -12.63
N GLY A 585 -8.70 12.99 -13.79
CA GLY A 585 -7.29 12.57 -13.92
C GLY A 585 -6.38 13.76 -14.25
N PRO A 586 -5.75 14.41 -13.25
CA PRO A 586 -4.94 15.60 -13.48
C PRO A 586 -3.60 15.31 -14.18
N LEU A 587 -3.19 14.04 -14.26
CA LEU A 587 -1.99 13.58 -14.95
C LEU A 587 -2.27 12.26 -15.68
N VAL A 588 -1.62 12.05 -16.82
CA VAL A 588 -1.68 10.77 -17.54
C VAL A 588 -0.29 10.12 -17.50
N PRO A 589 -0.10 9.01 -16.76
CA PRO A 589 1.18 8.35 -16.67
C PRO A 589 1.38 7.35 -17.83
N ARG A 590 2.64 7.22 -18.25
CA ARG A 590 3.13 6.23 -19.22
C ARG A 590 4.46 5.68 -18.72
N ARG A 591 4.76 4.41 -19.01
CA ARG A 591 6.06 3.79 -18.71
C ARG A 591 6.67 3.25 -20.01
N SER A 592 7.93 3.59 -20.26
CA SER A 592 8.67 3.06 -21.41
C SER A 592 8.86 1.55 -21.28
N THR A 593 8.57 0.79 -22.35
CA THR A 593 8.75 -0.67 -22.39
C THR A 593 10.09 -1.08 -22.99
N SER A 594 10.80 -0.13 -23.56
CA SER A 594 12.12 -0.23 -24.21
C SER A 594 12.81 1.13 -24.16
N ASP A 595 14.13 1.16 -24.40
CA ASP A 595 14.87 2.40 -24.54
C ASP A 595 14.31 3.24 -25.70
N TYR A 596 14.27 4.55 -25.52
CA TYR A 596 13.65 5.47 -26.49
C TYR A 596 14.42 6.78 -26.58
N THR A 597 14.58 7.30 -27.79
CA THR A 597 15.17 8.61 -28.06
C THR A 597 14.14 9.47 -28.74
N PHE A 598 13.88 10.64 -28.18
CA PHE A 598 13.00 11.64 -28.79
C PHE A 598 13.71 12.28 -29.99
N THR A 599 13.14 12.13 -31.19
CA THR A 599 13.75 12.50 -32.47
C THR A 599 14.25 13.94 -32.49
N ASP A 600 13.49 14.87 -31.91
CA ASP A 600 13.76 16.32 -32.01
C ASP A 600 14.58 16.90 -30.85
N THR A 601 14.84 16.13 -29.79
CA THR A 601 15.47 16.66 -28.56
C THR A 601 16.79 16.00 -28.20
N LYS A 602 17.26 14.98 -28.94
CA LYS A 602 18.44 14.14 -28.61
C LYS A 602 18.39 13.51 -27.20
N VAL A 603 17.28 13.61 -26.49
CA VAL A 603 17.10 13.04 -25.15
C VAL A 603 16.76 11.56 -25.27
N SER A 604 17.58 10.71 -24.66
CA SER A 604 17.35 9.27 -24.55
C SER A 604 16.93 8.86 -23.15
N ILE A 605 15.82 8.14 -23.08
CA ILE A 605 15.27 7.55 -21.85
C ILE A 605 15.45 6.03 -21.87
N PRO A 606 15.83 5.41 -20.73
CA PRO A 606 15.90 3.96 -20.62
C PRO A 606 14.50 3.35 -20.54
N LYS A 607 14.46 2.04 -20.72
CA LYS A 607 13.32 1.20 -20.36
C LYS A 607 12.90 1.40 -18.89
N ASP A 608 11.61 1.21 -18.63
CA ASP A 608 10.94 1.31 -17.32
C ASP A 608 10.91 2.72 -16.71
N LEU A 609 11.26 3.76 -17.49
CA LEU A 609 11.15 5.15 -17.07
C LEU A 609 9.70 5.62 -17.10
N LEU A 610 9.29 6.35 -16.05
CA LEU A 610 7.94 6.91 -15.92
C LEU A 610 7.86 8.28 -16.58
N ILE A 611 6.84 8.48 -17.38
CA ILE A 611 6.52 9.71 -18.09
C ILE A 611 5.17 10.22 -17.58
N TRP A 612 5.09 11.50 -17.26
CA TRP A 612 3.88 12.19 -16.85
C TRP A 612 3.48 13.23 -17.87
N ILE A 613 2.24 13.13 -18.35
CA ILE A 613 1.63 14.15 -19.19
C ILE A 613 0.76 15.04 -18.27
N PRO A 614 1.10 16.32 -18.11
CA PRO A 614 0.55 17.20 -17.09
C PRO A 614 -0.79 17.81 -17.54
N VAL A 615 -1.83 16.99 -17.67
CA VAL A 615 -3.16 17.38 -18.19
C VAL A 615 -3.72 18.62 -17.50
N TYR A 616 -3.71 18.65 -16.17
CA TYR A 616 -4.21 19.80 -15.40
C TYR A 616 -3.47 21.11 -15.69
N ALA A 617 -2.16 21.03 -15.94
CA ALA A 617 -1.32 22.20 -16.22
C ALA A 617 -1.53 22.70 -17.66
N ILE A 618 -1.51 21.79 -18.64
CA ILE A 618 -1.75 22.10 -20.07
C ILE A 618 -3.13 22.75 -20.25
N HIS A 619 -4.15 22.20 -19.58
CA HIS A 619 -5.51 22.73 -19.62
C HIS A 619 -5.64 24.14 -19.00
N ARG A 620 -4.60 24.63 -18.31
CA ARG A 620 -4.53 25.95 -17.68
C ARG A 620 -3.42 26.83 -18.25
N ASP A 621 -2.78 26.42 -19.33
CA ASP A 621 -1.77 27.26 -19.95
C ASP A 621 -2.45 28.46 -20.61
N PRO A 622 -2.14 29.71 -20.21
CA PRO A 622 -2.68 30.91 -20.86
C PRO A 622 -2.31 31.03 -22.34
N ASP A 623 -1.23 30.37 -22.80
CA ASP A 623 -0.83 30.39 -24.22
C ASP A 623 -1.75 29.52 -25.08
N ILE A 624 -2.46 28.56 -24.46
CA ILE A 624 -3.40 27.63 -25.11
C ILE A 624 -4.85 28.05 -24.86
N TYR A 625 -5.14 28.51 -23.63
CA TYR A 625 -6.46 28.91 -23.16
C TYR A 625 -6.40 30.32 -22.55
N PRO A 626 -6.80 31.36 -23.30
CA PRO A 626 -6.85 32.72 -22.77
C PRO A 626 -7.74 32.79 -21.51
N ASN A 627 -7.25 33.47 -20.46
CA ASN A 627 -7.91 33.56 -19.15
C ASN A 627 -8.31 32.18 -18.58
N PRO A 628 -7.33 31.28 -18.34
CA PRO A 628 -7.57 29.87 -18.08
C PRO A 628 -8.35 29.59 -16.79
N ASP A 629 -8.45 30.53 -15.86
CA ASP A 629 -9.23 30.36 -14.63
C ASP A 629 -10.70 30.79 -14.76
N VAL A 630 -11.04 31.55 -15.81
CA VAL A 630 -12.42 31.98 -16.09
C VAL A 630 -13.20 30.82 -16.72
N PHE A 631 -14.43 30.60 -16.27
CA PHE A 631 -15.31 29.60 -16.86
C PHE A 631 -15.98 30.14 -18.12
N ASN A 632 -15.31 29.97 -19.27
CA ASN A 632 -15.78 30.43 -20.57
C ASN A 632 -16.10 29.25 -21.52
N PRO A 633 -17.39 28.93 -21.76
CA PRO A 633 -17.82 27.95 -22.77
C PRO A 633 -17.34 28.24 -24.19
N GLU A 634 -17.15 29.51 -24.55
CA GLU A 634 -16.78 29.93 -25.91
C GLU A 634 -15.34 29.50 -26.30
N ASN A 635 -14.53 29.06 -25.33
CA ASN A 635 -13.24 28.40 -25.58
C ASN A 635 -13.36 27.13 -26.44
N PHE A 636 -14.56 26.60 -26.64
CA PHE A 636 -14.81 25.38 -27.40
C PHE A 636 -15.72 25.59 -28.63
N ASN A 637 -15.73 26.81 -29.17
CA ASN A 637 -16.23 27.05 -30.52
C ASN A 637 -15.40 26.30 -31.57
N GLU A 638 -15.99 26.03 -32.73
CA GLU A 638 -15.36 25.19 -33.76
C GLU A 638 -14.01 25.72 -34.22
N ASP A 639 -13.92 27.03 -34.51
CA ASP A 639 -12.67 27.69 -34.90
C ASP A 639 -11.58 27.55 -33.84
N ALA A 640 -11.93 27.75 -32.56
CA ALA A 640 -11.01 27.63 -31.44
C ALA A 640 -10.54 26.18 -31.21
N ILE A 641 -11.37 25.19 -31.55
CA ILE A 641 -10.99 23.78 -31.50
C ILE A 641 -10.03 23.46 -32.66
N GLN A 642 -10.35 23.89 -33.87
CA GLN A 642 -9.53 23.62 -35.06
C GLN A 642 -8.14 24.28 -35.00
N ALA A 643 -8.06 25.48 -34.41
CA ALA A 643 -6.80 26.21 -34.26
C ALA A 643 -5.84 25.61 -33.22
N ARG A 644 -6.35 24.82 -32.26
CA ARG A 644 -5.53 24.24 -31.18
C ARG A 644 -4.93 22.90 -31.57
N HIS A 645 -3.75 22.63 -31.03
CA HIS A 645 -3.12 21.34 -31.23
C HIS A 645 -3.91 20.22 -30.50
N PRO A 646 -4.19 19.06 -31.13
CA PRO A 646 -5.04 18.01 -30.53
C PRO A 646 -4.57 17.49 -29.16
N MET A 647 -3.25 17.47 -28.91
CA MET A 647 -2.68 17.03 -27.62
C MET A 647 -2.74 18.07 -26.50
N THR A 648 -3.45 19.19 -26.68
CA THR A 648 -3.62 20.19 -25.61
C THR A 648 -4.92 20.03 -24.82
N TYR A 649 -5.79 19.11 -25.25
CA TYR A 649 -7.05 18.83 -24.57
C TYR A 649 -7.25 17.32 -24.34
N LEU A 650 -6.85 16.82 -23.17
CA LEU A 650 -6.68 15.40 -22.85
C LEU A 650 -7.50 14.93 -21.62
N PRO A 651 -8.78 15.33 -21.43
CA PRO A 651 -9.58 14.95 -20.25
C PRO A 651 -9.80 13.44 -20.11
N PHE A 652 -9.83 12.72 -21.23
CA PHE A 652 -10.04 11.28 -21.34
C PHE A 652 -8.76 10.55 -21.78
N GLY A 653 -7.63 11.28 -21.84
CA GLY A 653 -6.45 10.88 -22.59
C GLY A 653 -6.72 10.70 -24.08
N ASP A 654 -5.74 10.15 -24.79
CA ASP A 654 -5.80 9.86 -26.22
C ASP A 654 -4.99 8.58 -26.55
N GLY A 655 -5.05 8.16 -27.81
CA GLY A 655 -4.42 6.96 -28.33
C GLY A 655 -5.10 5.66 -27.89
N PRO A 656 -4.49 4.50 -28.18
CA PRO A 656 -5.11 3.19 -27.93
C PRO A 656 -5.47 2.89 -26.47
N ARG A 657 -4.88 3.63 -25.51
CA ARG A 657 -5.10 3.46 -24.06
C ARG A 657 -5.85 4.64 -23.42
N ASN A 658 -6.64 5.37 -24.23
CA ASN A 658 -7.62 6.36 -23.78
C ASN A 658 -8.76 5.74 -22.95
N CYS A 659 -9.62 6.59 -22.38
CA CYS A 659 -10.79 6.15 -21.62
C CYS A 659 -11.74 5.32 -22.49
N ILE A 660 -12.02 4.08 -22.08
CA ILE A 660 -12.96 3.18 -22.79
C ILE A 660 -14.41 3.67 -22.67
N GLY A 661 -14.75 4.25 -21.52
CA GLY A 661 -16.10 4.67 -21.16
C GLY A 661 -16.39 6.14 -21.47
N ALA A 662 -15.55 6.82 -22.25
CA ALA A 662 -15.68 8.27 -22.49
C ALA A 662 -17.09 8.65 -22.99
N ARG A 663 -17.60 7.92 -23.99
CA ARG A 663 -18.94 8.17 -24.54
C ARG A 663 -20.04 7.91 -23.50
N PHE A 664 -19.96 6.80 -22.77
CA PHE A 664 -20.92 6.49 -21.70
C PHE A 664 -20.95 7.59 -20.63
N ALA A 665 -19.77 8.01 -20.15
CA ALA A 665 -19.61 9.07 -19.16
C ALA A 665 -20.21 10.40 -19.65
N VAL A 666 -20.00 10.74 -20.92
CA VAL A 666 -20.59 11.93 -21.56
C VAL A 666 -22.12 11.88 -21.49
N TYR A 667 -22.75 10.80 -21.94
CA TYR A 667 -24.22 10.71 -21.97
C TYR A 667 -24.85 10.69 -20.58
N GLN A 668 -24.34 9.88 -19.63
CA GLN A 668 -24.93 9.86 -18.29
C GLN A 668 -24.84 11.22 -17.58
N THR A 669 -23.71 11.93 -17.76
CA THR A 669 -23.51 13.25 -17.16
C THR A 669 -24.43 14.28 -17.81
N LYS A 670 -24.59 14.26 -19.15
CA LYS A 670 -25.53 15.13 -19.87
C LYS A 670 -26.96 14.94 -19.38
N VAL A 671 -27.43 13.68 -19.35
CA VAL A 671 -28.80 13.37 -18.91
C VAL A 671 -29.02 13.85 -17.47
N GLY A 672 -28.10 13.55 -16.56
CA GLY A 672 -28.21 14.02 -15.17
C GLY A 672 -28.23 15.54 -15.03
N LEU A 673 -27.44 16.29 -15.82
CA LEU A 673 -27.46 17.75 -15.84
C LEU A 673 -28.77 18.30 -16.42
N ILE A 674 -29.27 17.72 -17.52
CA ILE A 674 -30.56 18.08 -18.12
C ILE A 674 -31.69 17.91 -17.09
N THR A 675 -31.71 16.78 -16.38
CA THR A 675 -32.71 16.50 -15.34
C THR A 675 -32.73 17.55 -14.23
N ILE A 676 -31.56 18.04 -13.80
CA ILE A 676 -31.48 19.11 -12.81
C ILE A 676 -31.91 20.45 -13.42
N LEU A 677 -31.28 20.87 -14.51
CA LEU A 677 -31.40 22.24 -15.01
C LEU A 677 -32.75 22.55 -15.65
N ARG A 678 -33.49 21.52 -16.13
CA ARG A 678 -34.82 21.70 -16.70
C ARG A 678 -35.86 22.16 -15.68
N LYS A 679 -35.75 21.73 -14.43
CA LYS A 679 -36.73 21.96 -13.36
C LYS A 679 -36.21 22.82 -12.21
N TYR A 680 -34.90 22.89 -12.05
CA TYR A 680 -34.27 23.53 -10.91
C TYR A 680 -33.26 24.58 -11.35
N LYS A 681 -33.16 25.63 -10.54
CA LYS A 681 -32.08 26.60 -10.55
C LYS A 681 -31.10 26.25 -9.45
N VAL A 682 -29.82 26.20 -9.79
CA VAL A 682 -28.76 25.86 -8.83
C VAL A 682 -28.07 27.15 -8.41
N VAL A 683 -28.00 27.40 -7.10
CA VAL A 683 -27.42 28.62 -6.52
C VAL A 683 -26.42 28.28 -5.42
N THR A 684 -25.48 29.19 -5.19
CA THR A 684 -24.54 29.10 -4.08
C THR A 684 -25.23 29.33 -2.74
N CYS A 685 -24.61 28.85 -1.67
CA CYS A 685 -25.04 29.04 -0.29
C CYS A 685 -23.85 29.40 0.60
N GLU A 686 -24.11 29.69 1.88
CA GLU A 686 -23.06 30.04 2.85
C GLU A 686 -22.00 28.94 3.05
N LYS A 687 -22.37 27.68 2.80
CA LYS A 687 -21.45 26.52 2.87
C LYS A 687 -20.66 26.30 1.58
N THR A 688 -20.97 27.02 0.50
CA THR A 688 -20.25 26.88 -0.77
C THR A 688 -18.83 27.42 -0.61
N MET A 689 -17.83 26.56 -0.80
CA MET A 689 -16.43 26.96 -0.69
C MET A 689 -16.00 27.74 -1.94
N ILE A 690 -15.81 29.05 -1.77
CA ILE A 690 -15.34 29.97 -2.82
C ILE A 690 -14.10 30.70 -2.25
N PRO A 691 -12.91 30.59 -2.87
CA PRO A 691 -12.59 29.86 -4.10
C PRO A 691 -12.49 28.33 -3.90
N TYR A 692 -12.58 27.59 -5.02
CA TYR A 692 -12.49 26.13 -5.06
C TYR A 692 -11.14 25.62 -4.53
N GLN A 693 -11.15 24.69 -3.57
CA GLN A 693 -9.95 24.05 -3.03
C GLN A 693 -9.91 22.56 -3.38
N ILE A 694 -8.77 22.08 -3.89
CA ILE A 694 -8.55 20.67 -4.20
C ILE A 694 -8.15 19.90 -2.93
N ASP A 695 -8.69 18.71 -2.73
CA ASP A 695 -8.27 17.77 -1.70
C ASP A 695 -6.89 17.16 -2.05
N SER A 696 -5.87 17.44 -1.23
CA SER A 696 -4.50 16.93 -1.41
C SER A 696 -4.34 15.43 -1.11
N SER A 697 -5.32 14.84 -0.43
CA SER A 697 -5.35 13.43 -0.05
C SER A 697 -6.06 12.56 -1.07
N ALA A 698 -6.85 13.15 -1.98
CA ALA A 698 -7.61 12.42 -2.98
C ALA A 698 -6.73 11.89 -4.12
N PHE A 699 -7.10 10.72 -4.65
CA PHE A 699 -6.45 10.14 -5.84
C PHE A 699 -6.87 10.86 -7.14
N LEU A 700 -8.18 11.11 -7.27
CA LEU A 700 -8.75 11.93 -8.35
C LEU A 700 -8.77 13.39 -7.93
N LEU A 701 -8.87 14.28 -8.91
CA LEU A 701 -9.13 15.69 -8.63
C LEU A 701 -10.53 15.82 -8.03
N ALA A 702 -10.58 16.18 -6.74
CA ALA A 702 -11.80 16.31 -5.98
C ALA A 702 -11.76 17.58 -5.10
N PRO A 703 -12.93 18.19 -4.82
CA PRO A 703 -13.04 19.34 -3.93
C PRO A 703 -12.81 18.92 -2.47
N LYS A 704 -12.14 19.78 -1.70
CA LYS A 704 -11.96 19.59 -0.26
C LYS A 704 -13.29 19.84 0.46
N GLY A 705 -13.81 18.82 1.12
CA GLY A 705 -15.04 18.92 1.91
C GLY A 705 -16.34 18.88 1.11
N GLY A 706 -16.32 18.50 -0.18
CA GLY A 706 -17.53 18.39 -1.01
C GLY A 706 -17.94 19.71 -1.69
N ILE A 707 -19.10 19.72 -2.35
CA ILE A 707 -19.65 20.90 -3.05
C ILE A 707 -21.06 21.15 -2.51
N TYR A 708 -21.20 22.08 -1.58
CA TYR A 708 -22.51 22.46 -1.04
C TYR A 708 -23.16 23.52 -1.91
N LEU A 709 -24.37 23.23 -2.42
CA LEU A 709 -25.19 24.16 -3.21
C LEU A 709 -26.66 24.03 -2.79
N LYS A 710 -27.50 24.99 -3.20
CA LYS A 710 -28.95 24.98 -2.97
C LYS A 710 -29.70 24.89 -4.29
N LEU A 711 -30.82 24.15 -4.29
CA LEU A 711 -31.75 24.07 -5.41
C LEU A 711 -32.95 24.96 -5.16
N GLN A 712 -33.34 25.72 -6.18
CA GLN A 712 -34.61 26.44 -6.22
C GLN A 712 -35.46 25.80 -7.31
N LYS A 713 -36.63 25.29 -6.93
CA LYS A 713 -37.58 24.76 -7.89
C LYS A 713 -38.14 25.91 -8.72
N LEU A 714 -38.07 25.78 -10.04
CA LEU A 714 -38.63 26.77 -10.95
C LEU A 714 -40.14 26.53 -11.06
N ASN A 715 -40.92 27.61 -10.97
CA ASN A 715 -42.35 27.53 -11.23
C ASN A 715 -42.56 27.14 -12.71
N PRO A 716 -43.51 26.22 -12.99
CA PRO A 716 -43.73 25.66 -14.32
C PRO A 716 -44.10 26.70 -15.37
#